data_AF-A0A0C2ZJ11-F1
#
_entry.id   AF-A0A0C2ZJ11-F1
#
_cell.length_a   1.000
_cell.length_b   1.000
_cell.length_c   1.000
_cell.angle_alpha   90.00
_cell.angle_beta   90.00
_cell.angle_gamma   90.00
#
_symmetry.space_group_name_H-M   'P 1'
#
loop_
_entity.id
_entity.type
_entity.pdbx_description
1 polymer ?
#
loop_
_entity_poly.entity_id
_entity_poly.type
_entity_poly.pdbx_seq_one_letter_code
_entity_poly.pdbx_strand_id
1 'polypeptide(L)'
;MEVPSNRTFFQSQLLQNYTILWIKTEVDSNRRNGQVDGVTMSPSEHKPIAQLAHGLSRVLFNPGVHWLQDPRSRVYNFSPWLEDIPKVNDFAFERVTGFVKSSQDCDLHTLAKKYNRSFTGSTSSLTGLLSHIYFLVSGDREIDLSPLSRAFVHEATTFTPGQRMPASVILNYKDGVWSIDSDKANILAEKNVLSWMGTMLEKFLTLPDLEFKKLLRAAPDLSDDHDSRREAYRYAMSDNFVMRSQLDCLDPRLPGTGVFDIKTRAAVPIRLDILNYEENSGYLIKTLTGALESFEKEYYDLIRSAFLKYSFQARIGNMDGVLVAYHNTARIFGFQYIPLEEMEARLYGTGDGARVFTKCLRLLECVLKEVVGVYGGQSVRCTFDKRDHFNHLDIFVEPADWDETPEMPCPITQLEVQVENLLDNQPVRGSTVVGSSRPWLLQWSVSQSAADESDIRENLAYSQSRQLRALNFPAGVRTLAEMEAYWERINFGGPKVADRSTSEIGGSDEGEQTVSLPLSHLLAFRSAPPEIERLRKLAREGRDETLRAEAEEASSGRRKVVWGLADVFEVAPTRADSAEAGFEDVGELDGVSIGELDEEGAPWLSDESCDNLMPHEVVDNNGQRIDESLANKLIT
;
A
#
# COMPACT_ATOMS: atom_id res chain seq x y z
N MET A 1 -65.35 -5.19 -13.51
CA MET A 1 -65.73 -4.95 -14.92
C MET A 1 -64.52 -4.41 -15.62
N GLU A 2 -64.24 -5.01 -16.77
CA GLU A 2 -63.03 -4.94 -17.57
C GLU A 2 -62.80 -3.56 -18.21
N VAL A 3 -61.52 -3.27 -18.42
CA VAL A 3 -61.03 -2.23 -19.34
C VAL A 3 -61.21 -2.71 -20.79
N PRO A 4 -61.43 -1.79 -21.73
CA PRO A 4 -60.82 -1.88 -23.07
C PRO A 4 -60.05 -0.57 -23.37
N SER A 5 -58.73 -0.59 -23.66
CA SER A 5 -58.08 -0.83 -24.97
C SER A 5 -58.74 -0.04 -26.12
N ASN A 6 -58.09 0.70 -27.02
CA ASN A 6 -56.72 0.63 -27.55
C ASN A 6 -56.54 1.78 -28.59
N ARG A 7 -55.28 2.05 -29.01
CA ARG A 7 -54.79 2.69 -30.27
C ARG A 7 -54.21 4.13 -30.29
N THR A 8 -52.89 4.18 -30.09
CA THR A 8 -51.79 4.70 -30.96
C THR A 8 -52.05 5.68 -32.12
N PHE A 9 -51.21 6.73 -32.19
CA PHE A 9 -50.46 7.13 -33.41
C PHE A 9 -49.12 7.82 -33.07
N PHE A 10 -48.11 7.58 -33.92
CA PHE A 10 -46.68 7.87 -33.82
C PHE A 10 -46.28 9.07 -34.70
N GLN A 11 -45.28 9.86 -34.28
CA GLN A 11 -44.26 10.59 -35.08
C GLN A 11 -43.19 11.07 -34.08
N SER A 12 -41.98 10.54 -33.93
CA SER A 12 -40.84 10.19 -34.81
C SER A 12 -39.98 11.37 -35.28
N GLN A 13 -38.89 11.63 -34.55
CA GLN A 13 -37.51 11.98 -34.98
C GLN A 13 -36.66 12.08 -33.69
N LEU A 14 -35.87 11.08 -33.22
CA LEU A 14 -34.57 10.54 -33.70
C LEU A 14 -33.53 11.67 -33.90
N LEU A 15 -32.29 11.67 -33.36
CA LEU A 15 -31.46 10.66 -32.66
C LEU A 15 -30.11 11.35 -32.31
N GLN A 16 -29.48 11.19 -31.13
CA GLN A 16 -28.25 10.39 -30.82
C GLN A 16 -27.50 11.14 -29.68
N ASN A 17 -26.76 10.59 -28.72
CA ASN A 17 -26.46 9.24 -28.24
C ASN A 17 -25.84 9.42 -26.83
N TYR A 18 -26.46 8.89 -25.77
CA TYR A 18 -25.74 8.55 -24.54
C TYR A 18 -26.31 7.24 -24.01
N THR A 19 -25.55 6.17 -24.17
CA THR A 19 -25.86 4.86 -23.58
C THR A 19 -25.49 4.92 -22.10
N ILE A 20 -26.49 5.12 -21.23
CA ILE A 20 -26.36 4.90 -19.79
C ILE A 20 -26.79 3.45 -19.53
N LEU A 21 -25.83 2.59 -19.20
CA LEU A 21 -26.10 1.21 -18.81
C LEU A 21 -26.50 1.20 -17.32
N TRP A 22 -27.80 1.13 -17.07
CA TRP A 22 -28.34 0.92 -15.72
C TRP A 22 -28.21 -0.56 -15.33
N ILE A 23 -27.67 -0.85 -14.15
CA ILE A 23 -27.91 -2.14 -13.49
C ILE A 23 -29.13 -1.99 -12.58
N LYS A 24 -30.26 -2.50 -13.05
CA LYS A 24 -31.36 -2.97 -12.19
C LYS A 24 -31.33 -4.50 -12.18
N THR A 25 -32.00 -5.02 -11.16
CA THR A 25 -32.50 -6.39 -10.92
C THR A 25 -31.58 -7.42 -10.26
N GLU A 26 -32.18 -8.06 -9.26
CA GLU A 26 -32.21 -9.50 -8.98
C GLU A 26 -31.06 -10.37 -9.47
N VAL A 27 -30.61 -11.21 -8.55
CA VAL A 27 -29.42 -12.05 -8.63
C VAL A 27 -29.57 -13.10 -9.73
N ASP A 28 -29.02 -12.80 -10.90
CA ASP A 28 -28.67 -13.80 -11.91
C ASP A 28 -27.23 -13.57 -12.38
N SER A 29 -26.38 -14.57 -12.18
CA SER A 29 -24.92 -14.50 -12.21
C SER A 29 -24.32 -14.59 -13.61
N ASN A 30 -24.97 -14.02 -14.62
CA ASN A 30 -24.54 -14.15 -16.02
C ASN A 30 -24.34 -12.83 -16.79
N ARG A 31 -24.10 -11.72 -16.10
CA ARG A 31 -23.56 -10.50 -16.73
C ARG A 31 -22.16 -10.19 -16.20
N ARG A 32 -21.18 -10.24 -17.11
CA ARG A 32 -19.85 -9.64 -16.94
C ARG A 32 -20.01 -8.15 -16.63
N ASN A 33 -19.07 -7.62 -15.84
CA ASN A 33 -18.93 -6.25 -15.31
C ASN A 33 -19.54 -6.01 -13.93
N GLY A 34 -18.87 -6.53 -12.90
CA GLY A 34 -18.76 -5.87 -11.59
C GLY A 34 -17.71 -4.75 -11.65
N GLN A 35 -17.85 -3.83 -12.60
CA GLN A 35 -16.92 -2.72 -12.78
C GLN A 35 -17.34 -1.59 -11.83
N VAL A 36 -16.46 -1.26 -10.89
CA VAL A 36 -16.51 0.00 -10.17
C VAL A 36 -16.30 1.10 -11.21
N ASP A 37 -17.36 1.79 -11.60
CA ASP A 37 -17.28 2.87 -12.58
C ASP A 37 -16.42 4.01 -12.00
N GLY A 38 -15.30 4.29 -12.65
CA GLY A 38 -14.41 5.39 -12.27
C GLY A 38 -15.02 6.73 -12.66
N VAL A 39 -15.15 7.66 -11.71
CA VAL A 39 -15.31 9.07 -12.06
C VAL A 39 -13.94 9.57 -12.50
N THR A 40 -13.80 9.92 -13.77
CA THR A 40 -12.49 10.12 -14.41
C THR A 40 -11.81 11.45 -14.09
N MET A 41 -12.42 12.36 -13.33
CA MET A 41 -11.76 13.60 -12.91
C MET A 41 -12.05 13.91 -11.45
N SER A 42 -10.99 14.01 -10.66
CA SER A 42 -11.09 14.70 -9.39
C SER A 42 -11.54 16.14 -9.63
N PRO A 43 -12.41 16.69 -8.76
CA PRO A 43 -12.79 18.09 -8.83
C PRO A 43 -11.60 19.06 -8.74
N SER A 44 -10.54 18.71 -7.98
CA SER A 44 -9.38 19.55 -7.73
C SER A 44 -8.11 19.05 -8.44
N GLU A 45 -7.24 19.99 -8.83
CA GLU A 45 -5.92 19.67 -9.37
C GLU A 45 -5.06 18.92 -8.33
N HIS A 46 -4.21 18.01 -8.80
CA HIS A 46 -3.34 17.19 -7.97
C HIS A 46 -1.97 17.00 -8.60
N LYS A 47 -1.01 16.56 -7.79
CA LYS A 47 0.32 16.14 -8.25
C LYS A 47 0.22 15.00 -9.25
N PRO A 48 1.14 14.89 -10.22
CA PRO A 48 1.21 13.71 -11.07
C PRO A 48 1.47 12.45 -10.22
N ILE A 49 0.98 11.31 -10.69
CA ILE A 49 1.29 10.03 -10.06
C ILE A 49 2.80 9.78 -10.25
N ALA A 50 3.50 9.41 -9.17
CA ALA A 50 4.93 9.20 -9.23
C ALA A 50 5.31 8.00 -10.11
N GLN A 51 6.60 7.93 -10.46
CA GLN A 51 7.21 6.80 -11.14
C GLN A 51 8.38 6.29 -10.31
N LEU A 52 8.73 5.02 -10.47
CA LEU A 52 9.88 4.44 -9.76
C LEU A 52 11.19 5.05 -10.25
N ALA A 53 12.07 5.37 -9.30
CA ALA A 53 13.43 5.83 -9.58
C ALA A 53 14.44 4.67 -9.52
N HIS A 54 15.72 4.99 -9.72
CA HIS A 54 16.87 4.09 -9.52
C HIS A 54 16.83 2.74 -10.29
N GLY A 55 16.14 2.71 -11.43
CA GLY A 55 16.00 1.50 -12.25
C GLY A 55 15.08 0.42 -11.66
N LEU A 56 14.28 0.76 -10.63
CA LEU A 56 13.38 -0.18 -9.97
C LEU A 56 12.23 -0.67 -10.85
N SER A 57 11.91 0.03 -11.94
CA SER A 57 10.83 -0.35 -12.86
C SER A 57 10.98 -1.77 -13.42
N ARG A 58 12.19 -2.31 -13.51
CA ARG A 58 12.39 -3.70 -13.99
C ARG A 58 11.85 -4.76 -13.02
N VAL A 59 11.65 -4.44 -11.75
CA VAL A 59 11.05 -5.35 -10.76
C VAL A 59 9.61 -5.69 -11.16
N LEU A 60 8.92 -4.74 -11.82
CA LEU A 60 7.53 -4.89 -12.24
C LEU A 60 7.33 -5.98 -13.30
N PHE A 61 8.36 -6.28 -14.10
CA PHE A 61 8.26 -7.17 -15.26
C PHE A 61 8.99 -8.51 -15.09
N ASN A 62 9.72 -8.68 -13.98
CA ASN A 62 10.46 -9.90 -13.71
C ASN A 62 9.85 -10.59 -12.48
N PRO A 63 9.26 -11.79 -12.62
CA PRO A 63 8.59 -12.47 -11.52
C PRO A 63 9.57 -12.87 -10.42
N GLY A 64 9.05 -12.94 -9.20
CA GLY A 64 9.83 -13.31 -8.02
C GLY A 64 10.55 -12.12 -7.37
N VAL A 65 11.38 -12.44 -6.38
CA VAL A 65 12.11 -11.44 -5.59
C VAL A 65 13.47 -11.14 -6.20
N HIS A 66 13.85 -9.87 -6.15
CA HIS A 66 15.10 -9.34 -6.67
C HIS A 66 15.95 -8.82 -5.54
N TRP A 67 17.13 -9.40 -5.35
CA TRP A 67 18.12 -8.87 -4.42
C TRP A 67 18.52 -7.44 -4.81
N LEU A 68 18.73 -6.57 -3.82
CA LEU A 68 19.39 -5.29 -4.06
C LEU A 68 20.85 -5.51 -4.48
N GLN A 69 21.56 -6.35 -3.72
CA GLN A 69 22.91 -6.81 -3.99
C GLN A 69 22.91 -8.34 -3.95
N ASP A 70 23.45 -8.98 -4.99
CA ASP A 70 23.57 -10.43 -5.02
C ASP A 70 24.51 -10.91 -3.90
N PRO A 71 24.07 -11.78 -2.98
CA PRO A 71 24.84 -12.15 -1.80
C PRO A 71 26.13 -12.92 -2.12
N ARG A 72 26.19 -13.59 -3.29
CA ARG A 72 27.35 -14.40 -3.71
C ARG A 72 28.41 -13.56 -4.43
N SER A 73 28.00 -12.79 -5.43
CA SER A 73 28.92 -12.01 -6.28
C SER A 73 29.21 -10.61 -5.75
N ARG A 74 28.39 -10.11 -4.82
CA ARG A 74 28.42 -8.72 -4.32
C ARG A 74 28.15 -7.66 -5.39
N VAL A 75 27.69 -8.07 -6.57
CA VAL A 75 27.25 -7.17 -7.63
C VAL A 75 25.88 -6.62 -7.25
N TYR A 76 25.73 -5.31 -7.30
CA TYR A 76 24.47 -4.64 -7.09
C TYR A 76 23.58 -4.81 -8.31
N ASN A 77 22.36 -5.26 -8.08
CA ASN A 77 21.36 -5.26 -9.12
C ASN A 77 20.89 -3.82 -9.36
N PHE A 78 20.64 -3.02 -8.32
CA PHE A 78 20.11 -1.65 -8.44
C PHE A 78 21.12 -0.62 -7.89
N SER A 79 20.78 0.67 -7.88
CA SER A 79 21.67 1.69 -7.32
C SER A 79 22.09 1.34 -5.88
N PRO A 80 23.40 1.34 -5.54
CA PRO A 80 23.88 1.14 -4.17
C PRO A 80 23.34 2.20 -3.19
N TRP A 81 22.88 3.35 -3.69
CA TRP A 81 22.18 4.37 -2.90
C TRP A 81 21.00 3.81 -2.09
N LEU A 82 20.28 2.84 -2.66
CA LEU A 82 19.10 2.23 -2.03
C LEU A 82 19.45 1.32 -0.83
N GLU A 83 20.73 0.98 -0.65
CA GLU A 83 21.15 0.06 0.39
C GLU A 83 20.95 0.68 1.76
N ASP A 84 21.44 1.90 1.97
CA ASP A 84 21.47 2.56 3.26
C ASP A 84 20.22 3.43 3.45
N ILE A 85 19.36 3.03 4.38
CA ILE A 85 18.12 3.76 4.68
C ILE A 85 18.46 4.93 5.62
N PRO A 86 18.12 6.19 5.25
CA PRO A 86 18.24 7.33 6.14
C PRO A 86 17.45 7.13 7.43
N LYS A 87 17.94 7.66 8.55
CA LYS A 87 17.20 7.57 9.81
C LYS A 87 15.90 8.36 9.69
N VAL A 88 14.82 7.81 10.24
CA VAL A 88 13.49 8.44 10.23
C VAL A 88 13.53 9.86 10.81
N ASN A 89 14.29 10.08 11.87
CA ASN A 89 14.42 11.39 12.51
C ASN A 89 15.11 12.44 11.63
N ASP A 90 15.90 12.01 10.64
CA ASP A 90 16.61 12.91 9.72
C ASP A 90 15.71 13.38 8.57
N PHE A 91 14.55 12.73 8.37
CA PHE A 91 13.57 13.09 7.35
C PHE A 91 12.66 14.22 7.83
N ALA A 92 12.46 15.23 6.99
CA ALA A 92 11.61 16.39 7.27
C ALA A 92 10.18 16.12 6.79
N PHE A 93 9.37 15.43 7.61
CA PHE A 93 7.97 15.10 7.29
C PHE A 93 7.10 16.34 7.04
N GLU A 94 7.47 17.48 7.62
CA GLU A 94 6.84 18.78 7.36
C GLU A 94 7.02 19.28 5.92
N ARG A 95 7.98 18.72 5.16
CA ARG A 95 8.24 19.07 3.75
C ARG A 95 7.43 18.24 2.76
N VAL A 96 6.69 17.23 3.23
CA VAL A 96 5.81 16.40 2.39
C VAL A 96 4.35 16.63 2.74
N THR A 97 3.45 16.36 1.79
CA THR A 97 2.01 16.49 2.00
C THR A 97 1.52 15.48 3.03
N GLY A 98 0.80 15.99 4.05
CA GLY A 98 0.25 15.17 5.13
C GLY A 98 -0.92 14.28 4.70
N PHE A 99 -1.24 13.32 5.55
CA PHE A 99 -2.40 12.43 5.37
C PHE A 99 -3.72 13.21 5.54
N VAL A 100 -4.65 13.04 4.58
CA VAL A 100 -5.98 13.67 4.61
C VAL A 100 -7.04 12.65 5.03
N LYS A 101 -7.74 12.89 6.14
CA LYS A 101 -8.87 12.04 6.59
C LYS A 101 -10.04 12.10 5.60
N SER A 102 -10.90 11.09 5.60
CA SER A 102 -12.04 11.04 4.65
C SER A 102 -13.05 12.15 4.95
N SER A 103 -13.27 12.48 6.21
CA SER A 103 -14.14 13.59 6.65
C SER A 103 -13.61 14.98 6.27
N GLN A 104 -12.30 15.11 6.07
CA GLN A 104 -11.62 16.36 5.71
C GLN A 104 -11.43 16.52 4.19
N ASP A 105 -11.76 15.50 3.41
CA ASP A 105 -11.63 15.53 1.95
C ASP A 105 -12.87 16.15 1.29
N CYS A 106 -12.76 17.42 0.93
CA CYS A 106 -13.83 18.17 0.28
C CYS A 106 -14.25 17.57 -1.07
N ASP A 107 -13.29 17.11 -1.89
CA ASP A 107 -13.57 16.49 -3.19
C ASP A 107 -14.42 15.23 -3.01
N LEU A 108 -14.04 14.38 -2.05
CA LEU A 108 -14.75 13.15 -1.72
C LEU A 108 -16.20 13.43 -1.30
N HIS A 109 -16.41 14.44 -0.44
CA HIS A 109 -17.73 14.85 -0.01
C HIS A 109 -18.56 15.44 -1.16
N THR A 110 -17.97 16.32 -1.97
CA THR A 110 -18.63 16.91 -3.15
C THR A 110 -19.08 15.85 -4.14
N LEU A 111 -18.24 14.83 -4.41
CA LEU A 111 -18.60 13.72 -5.27
C LEU A 111 -19.77 12.92 -4.69
N ALA A 112 -19.76 12.63 -3.38
CA ALA A 112 -20.85 11.91 -2.73
C ALA A 112 -22.19 12.64 -2.85
N LYS A 113 -22.20 13.95 -2.62
CA LYS A 113 -23.39 14.80 -2.79
C LYS A 113 -23.84 14.84 -4.25
N LYS A 114 -22.91 15.02 -5.19
CA LYS A 114 -23.19 15.07 -6.64
C LYS A 114 -23.84 13.79 -7.16
N TYR A 115 -23.36 12.64 -6.69
CA TYR A 115 -23.85 11.32 -7.13
C TYR A 115 -24.87 10.69 -6.18
N ASN A 116 -25.35 11.44 -5.18
CA ASN A 116 -26.32 10.98 -4.19
C ASN A 116 -25.92 9.65 -3.53
N ARG A 117 -24.71 9.63 -2.96
CA ARG A 117 -24.14 8.50 -2.22
C ARG A 117 -24.08 8.84 -0.75
N SER A 118 -24.56 7.93 0.10
CA SER A 118 -24.68 8.15 1.54
C SER A 118 -23.37 7.98 2.28
N PHE A 119 -22.41 7.21 1.75
CA PHE A 119 -21.18 6.89 2.46
C PHE A 119 -19.95 7.33 1.70
N THR A 120 -18.93 7.78 2.44
CA THR A 120 -17.59 7.99 1.90
C THR A 120 -16.52 7.37 2.77
N GLY A 121 -15.42 6.95 2.15
CA GLY A 121 -14.29 6.40 2.89
C GLY A 121 -13.04 6.27 2.03
N SER A 122 -11.90 6.15 2.68
CA SER A 122 -10.63 5.87 2.02
C SER A 122 -10.29 4.38 2.11
N THR A 123 -9.34 3.91 1.30
CA THR A 123 -8.85 2.53 1.38
C THR A 123 -8.39 2.15 2.79
N SER A 124 -7.71 3.05 3.51
CA SER A 124 -7.25 2.80 4.88
C SER A 124 -8.41 2.66 5.88
N SER A 125 -9.50 3.41 5.74
CA SER A 125 -10.66 3.30 6.65
C SER A 125 -11.59 2.14 6.30
N LEU A 126 -11.72 1.78 5.01
CA LEU A 126 -12.64 0.73 4.55
C LEU A 126 -12.08 -0.68 4.64
N THR A 127 -10.78 -0.87 4.40
CA THR A 127 -10.17 -2.22 4.31
C THR A 127 -10.27 -3.03 5.61
N GLY A 128 -10.28 -2.36 6.77
CA GLY A 128 -10.54 -3.01 8.07
C GLY A 128 -11.95 -3.57 8.17
N LEU A 129 -12.97 -2.77 7.83
CA LEU A 129 -14.37 -3.19 7.80
C LEU A 129 -14.60 -4.32 6.80
N LEU A 130 -14.08 -4.18 5.58
CA LEU A 130 -14.16 -5.20 4.53
C LEU A 130 -13.48 -6.51 4.94
N SER A 131 -12.41 -6.46 5.75
CA SER A 131 -11.76 -7.67 6.27
C SER A 131 -12.69 -8.47 7.18
N HIS A 132 -13.42 -7.80 8.09
CA HIS A 132 -14.39 -8.48 8.96
C HIS A 132 -15.59 -9.04 8.20
N ILE A 133 -16.08 -8.31 7.19
CA ILE A 133 -17.11 -8.81 6.28
C ILE A 133 -16.59 -10.04 5.52
N TYR A 134 -15.35 -10.02 5.04
CA TYR A 134 -14.76 -11.18 4.38
C TYR A 134 -14.63 -12.38 5.32
N PHE A 135 -14.20 -12.21 6.57
CA PHE A 135 -14.11 -13.33 7.51
C PHE A 135 -15.48 -13.97 7.76
N LEU A 136 -16.54 -13.17 7.79
CA LEU A 136 -17.92 -13.65 7.93
C LEU A 136 -18.34 -14.43 6.67
N VAL A 137 -18.21 -13.80 5.49
CA VAL A 137 -18.63 -14.36 4.21
C VAL A 137 -17.86 -15.62 3.83
N SER A 138 -16.55 -15.63 4.08
CA SER A 138 -15.66 -16.76 3.78
C SER A 138 -15.71 -17.86 4.83
N GLY A 139 -16.34 -17.63 5.99
CA GLY A 139 -16.33 -18.57 7.11
C GLY A 139 -14.91 -18.91 7.57
N ASP A 140 -14.08 -17.88 7.78
CA ASP A 140 -12.66 -18.01 8.17
C ASP A 140 -11.83 -18.89 7.23
N ARG A 141 -12.01 -18.73 5.92
CA ARG A 141 -11.24 -19.50 4.94
C ARG A 141 -9.72 -19.38 5.19
N GLU A 142 -9.05 -20.52 5.16
CA GLU A 142 -7.60 -20.61 5.24
C GLU A 142 -6.91 -20.08 3.99
N ILE A 143 -5.70 -19.55 4.17
CA ILE A 143 -4.86 -19.08 3.06
C ILE A 143 -4.15 -20.24 2.35
N ASP A 144 -3.84 -20.04 1.08
CA ASP A 144 -3.05 -20.98 0.29
C ASP A 144 -1.54 -20.73 0.48
N LEU A 145 -0.84 -21.73 1.01
CA LEU A 145 0.62 -21.73 1.20
C LEU A 145 1.34 -22.68 0.24
N SER A 146 0.63 -23.28 -0.72
CA SER A 146 1.21 -24.26 -1.65
C SER A 146 2.43 -23.77 -2.46
N PRO A 147 2.61 -22.47 -2.76
CA PRO A 147 3.82 -22.00 -3.44
C PRO A 147 5.07 -21.98 -2.55
N LEU A 148 4.91 -22.07 -1.24
CA LEU A 148 6.03 -22.00 -0.30
C LEU A 148 6.75 -23.34 -0.17
N SER A 149 8.01 -23.27 0.21
CA SER A 149 8.85 -24.44 0.46
C SER A 149 8.33 -25.27 1.62
N ARG A 150 8.89 -26.49 1.74
CA ARG A 150 8.60 -27.43 2.84
C ARG A 150 8.77 -26.83 4.24
N ALA A 151 9.49 -25.71 4.38
CA ALA A 151 9.65 -25.01 5.63
C ALA A 151 8.31 -24.53 6.24
N PHE A 152 7.26 -24.35 5.42
CA PHE A 152 5.97 -23.80 5.84
C PHE A 152 4.82 -24.80 5.86
N VAL A 153 5.07 -26.09 5.61
CA VAL A 153 4.03 -27.13 5.53
C VAL A 153 3.27 -27.33 6.86
N HIS A 154 3.92 -27.06 7.99
CA HIS A 154 3.32 -27.17 9.33
C HIS A 154 3.04 -25.81 9.97
N GLU A 155 3.23 -24.72 9.23
CA GLU A 155 2.97 -23.37 9.71
C GLU A 155 1.47 -23.04 9.59
N ALA A 156 1.01 -22.10 10.41
CA ALA A 156 -0.41 -21.77 10.45
C ALA A 156 -0.91 -21.18 9.11
N THR A 157 -2.05 -21.68 8.63
CA THR A 157 -2.79 -21.21 7.44
C THR A 157 -3.90 -20.21 7.78
N THR A 158 -3.92 -19.71 9.01
CA THR A 158 -4.90 -18.72 9.49
C THR A 158 -4.33 -17.31 9.42
N PHE A 159 -5.20 -16.30 9.28
CA PHE A 159 -4.79 -14.90 9.38
C PHE A 159 -4.16 -14.60 10.74
N THR A 160 -3.20 -13.66 10.76
CA THR A 160 -2.57 -13.25 12.02
C THR A 160 -3.58 -12.61 12.98
N PRO A 161 -3.36 -12.68 14.31
CA PRO A 161 -4.21 -11.98 15.28
C PRO A 161 -4.35 -10.48 14.98
N GLY A 162 -3.27 -9.84 14.51
CA GLY A 162 -3.30 -8.42 14.13
C GLY A 162 -4.19 -8.11 12.92
N GLN A 163 -4.39 -9.08 12.01
CA GLN A 163 -5.27 -8.95 10.86
C GLN A 163 -6.74 -9.24 11.21
N ARG A 164 -7.00 -9.97 12.31
CA ARG A 164 -8.33 -10.24 12.87
C ARG A 164 -8.76 -9.28 13.99
N MET A 165 -7.88 -8.36 14.36
CA MET A 165 -8.15 -7.35 15.38
C MET A 165 -9.37 -6.50 15.00
N PRO A 166 -10.31 -6.21 15.92
CA PRO A 166 -11.51 -5.45 15.62
C PRO A 166 -11.23 -4.11 14.94
N ALA A 167 -12.10 -3.73 14.01
CA ALA A 167 -12.01 -2.47 13.29
C ALA A 167 -12.97 -1.45 13.89
N SER A 168 -12.42 -0.44 14.54
CA SER A 168 -13.17 0.69 15.10
C SER A 168 -13.06 1.90 14.17
N VAL A 169 -14.21 2.49 13.83
CA VAL A 169 -14.33 3.64 12.92
C VAL A 169 -15.33 4.65 13.47
N ILE A 170 -15.21 5.90 13.03
CA ILE A 170 -16.20 6.95 13.23
C ILE A 170 -16.83 7.25 11.88
N LEU A 171 -18.17 7.19 11.84
CA LEU A 171 -18.98 7.62 10.70
C LEU A 171 -19.41 9.06 10.96
N ASN A 172 -18.65 10.02 10.46
CA ASN A 172 -18.90 11.44 10.64
C ASN A 172 -20.06 11.89 9.75
N TYR A 173 -21.14 12.35 10.35
CA TYR A 173 -22.31 12.81 9.61
C TYR A 173 -22.16 14.28 9.20
N LYS A 174 -22.34 14.55 7.91
CA LYS A 174 -22.43 15.91 7.38
C LYS A 174 -23.35 15.95 6.17
N ASP A 175 -24.39 16.78 6.23
CA ASP A 175 -25.29 17.06 5.10
C ASP A 175 -25.86 15.79 4.42
N GLY A 176 -26.24 14.76 5.16
CA GLY A 176 -26.78 13.52 4.60
C GLY A 176 -25.75 12.51 4.10
N VAL A 177 -24.45 12.76 4.34
CA VAL A 177 -23.34 11.87 3.99
C VAL A 177 -22.58 11.49 5.26
N TRP A 178 -22.25 10.21 5.40
CA TRP A 178 -21.43 9.67 6.48
C TRP A 178 -20.03 9.36 5.97
N SER A 179 -19.03 10.09 6.46
CA SER A 179 -17.61 9.90 6.13
C SER A 179 -16.92 9.02 7.16
N ILE A 180 -16.34 7.91 6.68
CA ILE A 180 -15.72 6.88 7.51
C ILE A 180 -14.25 7.20 7.75
N ASP A 181 -13.91 7.45 9.02
CA ASP A 181 -12.55 7.61 9.52
C ASP A 181 -12.20 6.53 10.53
N SER A 182 -10.92 6.19 10.68
CA SER A 182 -10.47 5.26 11.71
C SER A 182 -10.55 5.90 13.10
N ASP A 183 -11.14 5.19 14.06
CA ASP A 183 -11.36 5.66 15.46
C ASP A 183 -10.10 5.61 16.34
N LYS A 184 -8.99 5.07 15.81
CA LYS A 184 -7.75 4.95 16.59
C LYS A 184 -7.09 6.32 16.75
N ALA A 185 -7.30 6.93 17.92
CA ALA A 185 -6.49 8.01 18.43
C ALA A 185 -4.99 7.69 18.21
N ASN A 186 -4.29 8.64 17.60
CA ASN A 186 -2.97 8.52 16.98
C ASN A 186 -1.80 8.03 17.88
N ILE A 187 -2.02 7.78 19.16
CA ILE A 187 -0.94 7.56 20.15
C ILE A 187 -0.02 6.40 19.76
N LEU A 188 -0.59 5.26 19.35
CA LEU A 188 0.21 4.10 18.91
C LEU A 188 0.89 4.31 17.56
N ALA A 189 0.24 5.03 16.64
CA ALA A 189 0.78 5.29 15.31
C ALA A 189 1.94 6.30 15.37
N GLU A 190 1.82 7.35 16.18
CA GLU A 190 2.86 8.36 16.43
C GLU A 190 4.14 7.73 17.00
N LYS A 191 3.99 6.72 17.86
CA LYS A 191 5.09 6.01 18.52
C LYS A 191 5.60 4.80 17.72
N ASN A 192 4.99 4.50 16.59
CA ASN A 192 5.38 3.40 15.71
C ASN A 192 6.28 3.90 14.58
N VAL A 193 7.57 3.57 14.65
CA VAL A 193 8.57 3.91 13.62
C VAL A 193 8.13 3.50 12.20
N LEU A 194 7.45 2.35 12.05
CA LEU A 194 7.07 1.81 10.75
C LEU A 194 5.99 2.65 10.06
N SER A 195 5.14 3.33 10.82
CA SER A 195 4.14 4.25 10.26
C SER A 195 4.81 5.42 9.55
N TRP A 196 5.86 5.99 10.15
CA TRP A 196 6.65 7.08 9.58
C TRP A 196 7.56 6.61 8.43
N MET A 197 8.17 5.43 8.58
CA MET A 197 9.02 4.86 7.54
C MET A 197 8.28 4.61 6.22
N GLY A 198 6.99 4.27 6.25
CA GLY A 198 6.20 4.05 5.04
C GLY A 198 6.25 5.26 4.10
N THR A 199 5.91 6.44 4.61
CA THR A 199 5.92 7.70 3.85
C THR A 199 7.33 8.09 3.38
N MET A 200 8.33 7.95 4.25
CA MET A 200 9.72 8.25 3.87
C MET A 200 10.21 7.34 2.74
N LEU A 201 9.96 6.03 2.85
CA LEU A 201 10.42 5.04 1.88
C LEU A 201 9.66 5.13 0.55
N GLU A 202 8.39 5.52 0.55
CA GLU A 202 7.68 5.84 -0.69
C GLU A 202 8.44 6.90 -1.51
N LYS A 203 8.82 8.02 -0.87
CA LYS A 203 9.61 9.07 -1.53
C LYS A 203 11.03 8.60 -1.87
N PHE A 204 11.63 7.77 -1.02
CA PHE A 204 12.98 7.21 -1.26
C PHE A 204 13.05 6.31 -2.51
N LEU A 205 11.94 5.66 -2.87
CA LEU A 205 11.89 4.76 -4.03
C LEU A 205 11.43 5.46 -5.32
N THR A 206 10.88 6.67 -5.21
CA THR A 206 10.25 7.40 -6.33
C THR A 206 11.00 8.68 -6.71
N LEU A 207 11.84 9.24 -5.84
CA LEU A 207 12.62 10.44 -6.13
C LEU A 207 14.09 10.11 -6.43
N PRO A 208 14.71 10.77 -7.42
CA PRO A 208 16.16 10.70 -7.62
C PRO A 208 16.94 11.14 -6.38
N ASP A 209 18.17 10.64 -6.22
CA ASP A 209 19.03 10.85 -5.04
C ASP A 209 19.14 12.32 -4.62
N LEU A 210 19.30 13.23 -5.60
CA LEU A 210 19.46 14.67 -5.34
C LEU A 210 18.17 15.32 -4.84
N GLU A 211 17.02 14.90 -5.35
CA GLU A 211 15.71 15.42 -4.95
C GLU A 211 15.31 14.88 -3.57
N PHE A 212 15.55 13.60 -3.31
CA PHE A 212 15.30 13.01 -1.99
C PHE A 212 16.12 13.70 -0.89
N LYS A 213 17.39 14.03 -1.17
CA LYS A 213 18.25 14.74 -0.20
C LYS A 213 17.69 16.10 0.23
N LYS A 214 16.88 16.76 -0.60
CA LYS A 214 16.19 18.01 -0.23
C LYS A 214 15.12 17.80 0.85
N LEU A 215 14.62 16.57 1.01
CA LEU A 215 13.65 16.21 2.06
C LEU A 215 14.32 15.83 3.39
N LEU A 216 15.65 15.85 3.47
CA LEU A 216 16.37 15.65 4.71
C LEU A 216 16.51 16.97 5.49
N ARG A 217 16.42 16.91 6.82
CA ARG A 217 16.57 18.07 7.71
C ARG A 217 17.92 18.78 7.56
N ALA A 218 18.95 18.07 7.13
CA ALA A 218 20.27 18.62 6.85
C ALA A 218 20.30 19.54 5.61
N ALA A 219 19.34 19.40 4.69
CA ALA A 219 19.22 20.30 3.55
C ALA A 219 18.60 21.64 3.97
N PRO A 220 19.07 22.77 3.40
CA PRO A 220 18.53 24.10 3.70
C PRO A 220 17.03 24.15 3.42
N ASP A 221 16.31 24.93 4.21
CA ASP A 221 14.88 25.13 4.03
C ASP A 221 14.65 26.00 2.77
N LEU A 222 14.15 25.38 1.70
CA LEU A 222 13.81 26.06 0.46
C LEU A 222 12.30 26.32 0.48
N SER A 223 11.89 27.32 1.27
CA SER A 223 10.48 27.62 1.56
C SER A 223 9.60 27.94 0.35
N ASP A 224 10.20 28.20 -0.82
CA ASP A 224 9.52 28.81 -1.97
C ASP A 224 9.15 27.80 -3.08
N ASP A 225 9.49 26.52 -2.95
CA ASP A 225 9.27 25.49 -4.00
C ASP A 225 8.32 24.34 -3.56
N HIS A 226 7.49 24.59 -2.56
CA HIS A 226 6.53 23.59 -2.11
C HIS A 226 5.29 23.56 -2.99
N ASP A 227 5.19 22.53 -3.82
CA ASP A 227 3.96 22.21 -4.56
C ASP A 227 2.83 21.90 -3.57
N SER A 228 1.92 22.87 -3.42
CA SER A 228 0.77 22.82 -2.52
C SER A 228 -0.36 21.93 -3.01
N ARG A 229 -0.26 21.37 -4.23
CA ARG A 229 -1.26 20.43 -4.75
C ARG A 229 -1.28 19.18 -3.89
N ARG A 230 -2.47 18.61 -3.74
CA ARG A 230 -2.66 17.34 -3.04
C ARG A 230 -2.01 16.18 -3.81
N GLU A 231 -1.79 15.08 -3.10
CA GLU A 231 -1.34 13.81 -3.72
C GLU A 231 -2.38 13.28 -4.71
N ALA A 232 -1.93 12.45 -5.66
CA ALA A 232 -2.80 11.87 -6.66
C ALA A 232 -3.81 10.90 -6.03
N TYR A 233 -5.11 11.15 -6.25
CA TYR A 233 -6.19 10.31 -5.74
C TYR A 233 -7.06 9.81 -6.89
N ARG A 234 -7.53 8.57 -6.75
CA ARG A 234 -8.60 8.00 -7.56
C ARG A 234 -9.87 7.90 -6.73
N TYR A 235 -10.99 8.26 -7.36
CA TYR A 235 -12.31 8.07 -6.79
C TYR A 235 -13.05 6.93 -7.50
N ALA A 236 -13.64 6.06 -6.71
CA ALA A 236 -14.38 4.87 -7.09
C ALA A 236 -15.80 4.96 -6.54
N MET A 237 -16.80 4.43 -7.25
CA MET A 237 -18.19 4.46 -6.79
C MET A 237 -18.82 3.07 -6.78
N SER A 238 -19.75 2.88 -5.85
CA SER A 238 -20.69 1.76 -5.84
C SER A 238 -22.12 2.28 -5.65
N ASP A 239 -23.06 1.43 -5.24
CA ASP A 239 -24.47 1.82 -5.10
C ASP A 239 -24.64 2.92 -4.04
N ASN A 240 -23.91 2.83 -2.93
CA ASN A 240 -24.06 3.77 -1.80
C ASN A 240 -22.75 4.47 -1.38
N PHE A 241 -21.59 4.09 -1.95
CA PHE A 241 -20.31 4.72 -1.64
C PHE A 241 -19.77 5.63 -2.75
N VAL A 242 -19.01 6.64 -2.31
CA VAL A 242 -17.82 7.12 -3.01
C VAL A 242 -16.59 6.74 -2.19
N MET A 243 -15.63 6.06 -2.79
CA MET A 243 -14.41 5.58 -2.16
C MET A 243 -13.20 6.29 -2.76
N ARG A 244 -12.19 6.56 -1.94
CA ARG A 244 -10.94 7.19 -2.36
C ARG A 244 -9.75 6.24 -2.18
N SER A 245 -8.89 6.16 -3.18
CA SER A 245 -7.55 5.57 -3.06
C SER A 245 -6.49 6.60 -3.41
N GLN A 246 -5.44 6.67 -2.58
CA GLN A 246 -4.19 7.31 -2.97
C GLN A 246 -3.46 6.44 -3.99
N LEU A 247 -2.77 7.08 -4.93
CA LEU A 247 -2.04 6.43 -6.02
C LEU A 247 -0.55 6.67 -5.83
N ASP A 248 0.19 5.62 -5.46
CA ASP A 248 1.60 5.74 -5.13
C ASP A 248 2.47 5.81 -6.40
N CYS A 249 2.20 4.96 -7.39
CA CYS A 249 3.05 4.86 -8.57
C CYS A 249 2.30 4.42 -9.84
N LEU A 250 2.86 4.79 -11.00
CA LEU A 250 2.36 4.46 -12.33
C LEU A 250 3.49 3.96 -13.24
N ASP A 251 3.26 2.84 -13.92
CA ASP A 251 4.04 2.43 -15.09
C ASP A 251 3.08 1.99 -16.21
N PRO A 252 3.01 2.73 -17.34
CA PRO A 252 2.02 2.48 -18.39
C PRO A 252 2.19 1.15 -19.13
N ARG A 253 3.31 0.43 -18.89
CA ARG A 253 3.55 -0.90 -19.48
C ARG A 253 2.90 -2.02 -18.68
N LEU A 254 2.47 -1.76 -17.44
CA LEU A 254 1.69 -2.71 -16.65
C LEU A 254 0.23 -2.80 -17.16
N PRO A 255 -0.46 -3.93 -16.94
CA PRO A 255 -1.85 -4.09 -17.34
C PRO A 255 -2.80 -3.03 -16.76
N GLY A 256 -3.98 -2.90 -17.38
CA GLY A 256 -5.05 -2.05 -16.87
C GLY A 256 -4.71 -0.56 -16.91
N THR A 257 -4.66 0.09 -15.75
CA THR A 257 -4.32 1.52 -15.62
C THR A 257 -2.82 1.77 -15.54
N GLY A 258 -2.02 0.72 -15.36
CA GLY A 258 -0.60 0.82 -15.04
C GLY A 258 -0.29 1.29 -13.61
N VAL A 259 -1.31 1.63 -12.81
CA VAL A 259 -1.13 2.11 -11.43
C VAL A 259 -0.87 0.92 -10.51
N PHE A 260 0.07 1.08 -9.58
CA PHE A 260 0.34 0.11 -8.52
C PHE A 260 0.70 0.82 -7.22
N ASP A 261 0.59 0.09 -6.11
CA ASP A 261 0.88 0.60 -4.77
C ASP A 261 2.34 0.33 -4.39
N ILE A 262 2.95 1.18 -3.56
CA ILE A 262 4.26 0.93 -2.98
C ILE A 262 4.09 0.55 -1.52
N LYS A 263 4.56 -0.65 -1.17
CA LYS A 263 4.56 -1.16 0.20
C LYS A 263 5.97 -1.47 0.64
N THR A 264 6.21 -1.27 1.93
CA THR A 264 7.47 -1.67 2.56
C THR A 264 7.21 -2.80 3.53
N ARG A 265 8.20 -3.68 3.67
CA ARG A 265 8.15 -4.83 4.53
C ARG A 265 9.35 -4.88 5.44
N ALA A 266 9.15 -4.41 6.67
CA ALA A 266 10.12 -4.58 7.73
C ALA A 266 10.27 -6.06 8.09
N ALA A 267 11.51 -6.51 8.28
CA ALA A 267 11.83 -7.87 8.66
C ALA A 267 11.16 -8.27 9.98
N VAL A 268 10.92 -9.57 10.16
CA VAL A 268 10.13 -10.13 11.27
C VAL A 268 10.50 -9.61 12.66
N PRO A 269 11.78 -9.41 13.06
CA PRO A 269 12.09 -8.93 14.41
C PRO A 269 11.58 -7.51 14.66
N ILE A 270 11.64 -6.64 13.66
CA ILE A 270 11.15 -5.26 13.76
C ILE A 270 9.63 -5.25 14.02
N ARG A 271 8.88 -6.12 13.32
CA ARG A 271 7.42 -6.16 13.42
C ARG A 271 6.92 -6.74 14.74
N LEU A 272 7.66 -7.69 15.31
CA LEU A 272 7.28 -8.36 16.56
C LEU A 272 7.80 -7.66 17.81
N ASP A 273 8.76 -6.75 17.67
CA ASP A 273 9.44 -6.06 18.76
C ASP A 273 9.78 -4.61 18.39
N ILE A 274 8.72 -3.85 18.12
CA ILE A 274 8.75 -2.55 17.44
C ILE A 274 9.46 -1.44 18.21
N LEU A 275 9.43 -1.49 19.54
CA LEU A 275 10.13 -0.52 20.37
C LEU A 275 11.63 -0.80 20.45
N ASN A 276 12.08 -1.99 20.04
CA ASN A 276 13.50 -2.35 19.97
C ASN A 276 14.00 -2.36 18.52
N TYR A 277 13.39 -1.57 17.64
CA TYR A 277 13.70 -1.56 16.21
C TYR A 277 15.18 -1.25 15.93
N GLU A 278 15.83 -0.42 16.75
CA GLU A 278 17.25 -0.08 16.59
C GLU A 278 18.13 -1.31 16.74
N GLU A 279 17.94 -2.12 17.78
CA GLU A 279 18.70 -3.36 17.93
C GLU A 279 18.34 -4.35 16.82
N ASN A 280 17.04 -4.52 16.56
CA ASN A 280 16.51 -5.44 15.56
C ASN A 280 16.91 -5.08 14.13
N SER A 281 17.38 -3.84 13.88
CA SER A 281 17.91 -3.41 12.59
C SER A 281 19.20 -4.11 12.16
N GLY A 282 19.82 -4.90 13.05
CA GLY A 282 20.93 -5.77 12.69
C GLY A 282 20.52 -7.08 12.00
N TYR A 283 19.22 -7.42 11.99
CA TYR A 283 18.74 -8.65 11.36
C TYR A 283 18.95 -8.64 9.85
N LEU A 284 19.32 -9.78 9.26
CA LEU A 284 19.61 -9.90 7.83
C LEU A 284 18.66 -10.88 7.14
N ILE A 285 18.26 -10.56 5.91
CA ILE A 285 17.71 -11.53 4.96
C ILE A 285 18.88 -12.07 4.14
N LYS A 286 19.12 -13.37 4.24
CA LYS A 286 20.30 -14.08 3.70
C LYS A 286 19.94 -15.01 2.55
N THR A 287 18.71 -15.51 2.51
CA THR A 287 18.28 -16.50 1.51
C THR A 287 16.97 -16.13 0.83
N LEU A 288 16.72 -16.74 -0.32
CA LEU A 288 15.43 -16.64 -0.99
C LEU A 288 14.37 -17.43 -0.22
N THR A 289 14.70 -18.66 0.18
CA THR A 289 13.80 -19.61 0.86
C THR A 289 14.30 -19.96 2.26
N GLY A 290 13.38 -20.36 3.14
CA GLY A 290 13.67 -20.74 4.53
C GLY A 290 12.67 -20.18 5.54
N ALA A 291 12.67 -20.72 6.76
CA ALA A 291 11.74 -20.33 7.82
C ALA A 291 12.09 -18.99 8.51
N LEU A 292 13.34 -18.55 8.42
CA LEU A 292 13.86 -17.29 8.97
C LEU A 292 15.01 -16.81 8.07
N GLU A 293 15.36 -15.52 8.20
CA GLU A 293 16.41 -14.82 7.46
C GLU A 293 16.23 -14.99 5.94
N SER A 294 14.97 -15.05 5.49
CA SER A 294 14.60 -15.33 4.11
C SER A 294 13.49 -14.42 3.60
N PHE A 295 13.47 -14.17 2.29
CA PHE A 295 12.32 -13.48 1.66
C PHE A 295 11.04 -14.30 1.75
N GLU A 296 11.15 -15.63 1.66
CA GLU A 296 10.01 -16.54 1.80
C GLU A 296 9.30 -16.41 3.15
N LYS A 297 10.02 -16.18 4.25
CA LYS A 297 9.43 -15.91 5.56
C LYS A 297 8.63 -14.59 5.56
N GLU A 298 9.16 -13.56 4.91
CA GLU A 298 8.48 -12.28 4.84
C GLU A 298 7.24 -12.36 3.95
N TYR A 299 7.30 -13.12 2.85
CA TYR A 299 6.17 -13.42 1.98
C TYR A 299 5.09 -14.25 2.68
N TYR A 300 5.46 -15.32 3.40
CA TYR A 300 4.54 -16.10 4.23
C TYR A 300 3.74 -15.21 5.19
N ASP A 301 4.45 -14.35 5.93
CA ASP A 301 3.78 -13.46 6.85
C ASP A 301 2.95 -12.39 6.10
N LEU A 302 3.35 -11.94 4.90
CA LEU A 302 2.57 -10.99 4.07
C LEU A 302 1.21 -11.59 3.70
N ILE A 303 1.15 -12.86 3.28
CA ILE A 303 -0.11 -13.54 2.97
C ILE A 303 -1.05 -13.48 4.18
N ARG A 304 -0.53 -13.79 5.39
CA ARG A 304 -1.33 -13.86 6.62
C ARG A 304 -1.71 -12.50 7.23
N SER A 305 -0.96 -11.45 6.95
CA SER A 305 -1.07 -10.17 7.68
C SER A 305 -1.51 -9.00 6.82
N ALA A 306 -1.30 -9.03 5.51
CA ALA A 306 -1.42 -7.85 4.66
C ALA A 306 -2.22 -8.08 3.37
N PHE A 307 -2.08 -9.24 2.73
CA PHE A 307 -2.65 -9.48 1.39
C PHE A 307 -4.16 -9.20 1.31
N LEU A 308 -4.94 -9.52 2.35
CA LEU A 308 -6.38 -9.23 2.34
C LEU A 308 -6.67 -7.72 2.25
N LYS A 309 -5.90 -6.88 2.94
CA LYS A 309 -6.04 -5.42 2.86
C LYS A 309 -5.51 -4.89 1.53
N TYR A 310 -4.37 -5.42 1.08
CA TYR A 310 -3.76 -5.00 -0.18
C TYR A 310 -4.64 -5.33 -1.38
N SER A 311 -5.29 -6.50 -1.39
CA SER A 311 -6.21 -6.87 -2.48
C SER A 311 -7.42 -5.94 -2.55
N PHE A 312 -8.01 -5.60 -1.40
CA PHE A 312 -9.09 -4.61 -1.34
C PHE A 312 -8.63 -3.20 -1.73
N GLN A 313 -7.46 -2.77 -1.27
CA GLN A 313 -6.87 -1.49 -1.66
C GLN A 313 -6.66 -1.42 -3.18
N ALA A 314 -6.06 -2.45 -3.76
CA ALA A 314 -5.81 -2.53 -5.20
C ALA A 314 -7.11 -2.55 -6.02
N ARG A 315 -8.16 -3.26 -5.55
CA ARG A 315 -9.49 -3.25 -6.18
C ARG A 315 -10.14 -1.87 -6.16
N ILE A 316 -10.11 -1.17 -5.01
CA ILE A 316 -10.66 0.19 -4.87
C ILE A 316 -9.85 1.19 -5.72
N GLY A 317 -8.53 1.09 -5.69
CA GLY A 317 -7.60 1.94 -6.45
C GLY A 317 -7.49 1.60 -7.93
N ASN A 318 -8.13 0.51 -8.39
CA ASN A 318 -7.95 -0.07 -9.73
C ASN A 318 -6.46 -0.20 -10.11
N MET A 319 -5.70 -0.76 -9.17
CA MET A 319 -4.26 -1.00 -9.25
C MET A 319 -3.99 -2.41 -9.76
N ASP A 320 -2.90 -2.57 -10.52
CA ASP A 320 -2.46 -3.86 -11.06
C ASP A 320 -1.85 -4.77 -9.97
N GLY A 321 -1.18 -4.19 -8.99
CA GLY A 321 -0.49 -4.93 -7.94
C GLY A 321 0.19 -4.02 -6.92
N VAL A 322 1.15 -4.59 -6.20
CA VAL A 322 1.95 -3.86 -5.21
C VAL A 322 3.44 -4.15 -5.39
N LEU A 323 4.27 -3.11 -5.35
CA LEU A 323 5.72 -3.26 -5.19
C LEU A 323 6.04 -3.36 -3.70
N VAL A 324 6.76 -4.39 -3.28
CA VAL A 324 7.22 -4.59 -1.91
C VAL A 324 8.72 -4.38 -1.81
N ALA A 325 9.16 -3.43 -0.97
CA ALA A 325 10.56 -3.26 -0.58
C ALA A 325 10.82 -3.89 0.79
N TYR A 326 11.72 -4.89 0.84
CA TYR A 326 12.07 -5.59 2.08
C TYR A 326 13.25 -4.93 2.78
N HIS A 327 13.11 -4.62 4.08
CA HIS A 327 14.12 -3.88 4.83
C HIS A 327 14.19 -4.28 6.30
N ASN A 328 15.26 -3.90 6.99
CA ASN A 328 15.38 -4.03 8.45
C ASN A 328 15.39 -2.67 9.17
N THR A 329 14.99 -1.60 8.49
CA THR A 329 15.03 -0.18 8.94
C THR A 329 16.38 0.52 8.83
N ALA A 330 17.48 -0.23 8.77
CA ALA A 330 18.81 0.31 8.47
C ALA A 330 19.19 0.13 6.99
N ARG A 331 18.75 -0.98 6.36
CA ARG A 331 19.04 -1.28 4.96
C ARG A 331 17.91 -1.96 4.22
N ILE A 332 17.90 -1.81 2.88
CA ILE A 332 17.02 -2.56 1.97
C ILE A 332 17.73 -3.83 1.48
N PHE A 333 17.02 -4.95 1.47
CA PHE A 333 17.54 -6.24 0.98
C PHE A 333 17.19 -6.53 -0.46
N GLY A 334 16.02 -6.06 -0.92
CA GLY A 334 15.51 -6.37 -2.23
C GLY A 334 14.04 -5.99 -2.40
N PHE A 335 13.53 -6.31 -3.58
CA PHE A 335 12.22 -5.87 -4.05
C PHE A 335 11.46 -7.02 -4.69
N GLN A 336 10.14 -7.00 -4.59
CA GLN A 336 9.26 -7.95 -5.27
C GLN A 336 8.02 -7.21 -5.75
N TYR A 337 7.63 -7.42 -7.01
CA TYR A 337 6.32 -7.03 -7.48
C TYR A 337 5.35 -8.18 -7.26
N ILE A 338 4.20 -7.91 -6.64
CA ILE A 338 3.16 -8.89 -6.33
C ILE A 338 1.88 -8.44 -7.01
N PRO A 339 1.52 -9.06 -8.16
CA PRO A 339 0.28 -8.74 -8.87
C PRO A 339 -0.97 -9.02 -8.03
N LEU A 340 -2.06 -8.30 -8.31
CA LEU A 340 -3.35 -8.50 -7.64
C LEU A 340 -3.82 -9.96 -7.76
N GLU A 341 -3.66 -10.56 -8.94
CA GLU A 341 -4.02 -11.96 -9.19
C GLU A 341 -3.25 -12.95 -8.28
N GLU A 342 -1.98 -12.66 -7.96
CA GLU A 342 -1.19 -13.49 -7.08
C GLU A 342 -1.70 -13.39 -5.64
N MET A 343 -1.97 -12.16 -5.16
CA MET A 343 -2.55 -11.95 -3.83
C MET A 343 -3.89 -12.66 -3.70
N GLU A 344 -4.77 -12.52 -4.70
CA GLU A 344 -6.09 -13.14 -4.70
C GLU A 344 -6.03 -14.66 -4.81
N ALA A 345 -5.07 -15.22 -5.56
CA ALA A 345 -4.86 -16.66 -5.60
C ALA A 345 -4.53 -17.22 -4.21
N ARG A 346 -3.75 -16.49 -3.40
CA ARG A 346 -3.40 -16.90 -2.02
C ARG A 346 -4.58 -16.78 -1.04
N LEU A 347 -5.51 -15.86 -1.28
CA LEU A 347 -6.64 -15.58 -0.38
C LEU A 347 -7.93 -16.33 -0.76
N TYR A 348 -8.24 -16.36 -2.05
CA TYR A 348 -9.53 -16.81 -2.60
C TYR A 348 -9.39 -18.10 -3.42
N GLY A 349 -8.17 -18.44 -3.86
CA GLY A 349 -7.88 -19.53 -4.80
C GLY A 349 -7.95 -19.09 -6.26
N THR A 350 -7.85 -20.04 -7.18
CA THR A 350 -7.95 -19.81 -8.63
C THR A 350 -9.40 -19.45 -9.01
N GLY A 351 -9.77 -18.19 -8.87
CA GLY A 351 -11.14 -17.73 -9.09
C GLY A 351 -11.23 -16.22 -9.28
N ASP A 352 -12.44 -15.73 -9.49
CA ASP A 352 -12.73 -14.32 -9.70
C ASP A 352 -12.79 -13.56 -8.35
N GLY A 353 -11.66 -12.97 -7.93
CA GLY A 353 -11.60 -12.16 -6.72
C GLY A 353 -12.48 -10.90 -6.76
N ALA A 354 -12.84 -10.41 -7.96
CA ALA A 354 -13.76 -9.27 -8.10
C ALA A 354 -15.15 -9.62 -7.54
N ARG A 355 -15.58 -10.88 -7.71
CA ARG A 355 -16.85 -11.36 -7.15
C ARG A 355 -16.82 -11.33 -5.61
N VAL A 356 -15.71 -11.73 -4.99
CA VAL A 356 -15.53 -11.70 -3.53
C VAL A 356 -15.58 -10.26 -3.03
N PHE A 357 -14.81 -9.36 -3.66
CA PHE A 357 -14.83 -7.94 -3.33
C PHE A 357 -16.24 -7.33 -3.45
N THR A 358 -16.93 -7.61 -4.55
CA THR A 358 -18.29 -7.09 -4.79
C THR A 358 -19.28 -7.55 -3.72
N LYS A 359 -19.25 -8.82 -3.33
CA LYS A 359 -20.13 -9.33 -2.25
C LYS A 359 -19.80 -8.69 -0.91
N CYS A 360 -18.52 -8.53 -0.58
CA CYS A 360 -18.09 -7.88 0.66
C CYS A 360 -18.52 -6.41 0.70
N LEU A 361 -18.30 -5.66 -0.40
CA LEU A 361 -18.68 -4.26 -0.48
C LEU A 361 -20.19 -4.06 -0.36
N ARG A 362 -20.99 -4.87 -1.07
CA ARG A 362 -22.45 -4.78 -1.00
C ARG A 362 -23.00 -5.14 0.38
N LEU A 363 -22.45 -6.16 1.03
CA LEU A 363 -22.86 -6.50 2.39
C LEU A 363 -22.46 -5.37 3.36
N LEU A 364 -21.26 -4.78 3.22
CA LEU A 364 -20.86 -3.63 4.01
C LEU A 364 -21.84 -2.45 3.84
N GLU A 365 -22.28 -2.15 2.62
CA GLU A 365 -23.28 -1.10 2.38
C GLU A 365 -24.61 -1.38 3.08
N CYS A 366 -25.12 -2.61 3.01
CA CYS A 366 -26.35 -3.00 3.70
C CYS A 366 -26.20 -2.85 5.21
N VAL A 367 -25.10 -3.35 5.77
CA VAL A 367 -24.80 -3.27 7.20
C VAL A 367 -24.67 -1.83 7.66
N LEU A 368 -23.98 -0.98 6.91
CA LEU A 368 -23.79 0.42 7.30
C LEU A 368 -25.11 1.22 7.30
N LYS A 369 -26.07 0.87 6.44
CA LYS A 369 -27.41 1.45 6.48
C LYS A 369 -28.13 1.14 7.79
N GLU A 370 -28.02 -0.09 8.28
CA GLU A 370 -28.57 -0.48 9.58
C GLU A 370 -27.83 0.24 10.71
N VAL A 371 -26.49 0.32 10.65
CA VAL A 371 -25.66 1.03 11.65
C VAL A 371 -26.07 2.49 11.81
N VAL A 372 -26.16 3.26 10.71
CA VAL A 372 -26.58 4.67 10.78
C VAL A 372 -28.08 4.81 11.08
N GLY A 373 -28.87 3.77 10.80
CA GLY A 373 -30.30 3.72 11.13
C GLY A 373 -30.59 3.68 12.63
N VAL A 374 -29.66 3.14 13.45
CA VAL A 374 -29.81 3.04 14.91
C VAL A 374 -30.04 4.41 15.56
N TYR A 375 -29.19 5.38 15.21
CA TYR A 375 -29.18 6.71 15.82
C TYR A 375 -29.56 7.84 14.84
N GLY A 376 -29.79 7.52 13.57
CA GLY A 376 -30.26 8.45 12.55
C GLY A 376 -29.17 9.39 12.01
N GLY A 377 -29.57 10.61 11.65
CA GLY A 377 -28.72 11.64 11.02
C GLY A 377 -27.72 12.29 11.97
N GLN A 378 -26.89 11.50 12.64
CA GLN A 378 -25.80 11.96 13.51
C GLN A 378 -24.56 11.09 13.33
N SER A 379 -23.43 11.58 13.85
CA SER A 379 -22.17 10.84 13.83
C SER A 379 -22.22 9.66 14.78
N VAL A 380 -21.68 8.52 14.37
CA VAL A 380 -21.63 7.31 15.21
C VAL A 380 -20.24 6.69 15.24
N ARG A 381 -19.80 6.25 16.42
CA ARG A 381 -18.66 5.37 16.58
C ARG A 381 -19.15 3.93 16.45
N CYS A 382 -18.44 3.12 15.68
CA CYS A 382 -18.75 1.70 15.63
C CYS A 382 -17.52 0.81 15.58
N THR A 383 -17.64 -0.38 16.19
CA THR A 383 -16.58 -1.40 16.22
C THR A 383 -17.10 -2.69 15.61
N PHE A 384 -16.46 -3.13 14.53
CA PHE A 384 -16.75 -4.37 13.83
C PHE A 384 -15.85 -5.48 14.38
N ASP A 385 -16.46 -6.56 14.86
CA ASP A 385 -15.75 -7.73 15.37
C ASP A 385 -16.34 -9.04 14.85
N LYS A 386 -15.75 -9.54 13.77
CA LYS A 386 -15.89 -10.95 13.37
C LYS A 386 -14.87 -11.78 14.15
N ARG A 387 -15.33 -12.42 15.23
CA ARG A 387 -14.51 -13.31 16.06
C ARG A 387 -14.22 -14.65 15.36
N ASP A 388 -13.02 -15.18 15.56
CA ASP A 388 -12.61 -16.46 14.96
C ASP A 388 -13.54 -17.60 15.41
N HIS A 389 -13.98 -18.44 14.50
CA HIS A 389 -14.93 -19.54 14.74
C HIS A 389 -16.36 -19.16 15.17
N PHE A 390 -16.69 -17.88 15.29
CA PHE A 390 -18.08 -17.44 15.42
C PHE A 390 -18.72 -17.29 14.03
N ASN A 391 -20.01 -17.63 13.94
CA ASN A 391 -20.78 -17.61 12.69
C ASN A 391 -21.49 -16.28 12.42
N HIS A 392 -21.23 -15.28 13.25
CA HIS A 392 -21.78 -13.94 13.12
C HIS A 392 -20.70 -12.88 13.32
N LEU A 393 -21.00 -11.67 12.86
CA LEU A 393 -20.22 -10.47 13.07
C LEU A 393 -20.96 -9.61 14.09
N ASP A 394 -20.27 -9.28 15.19
CA ASP A 394 -20.76 -8.33 16.18
C ASP A 394 -20.38 -6.91 15.75
N ILE A 395 -21.33 -5.97 15.83
CA ILE A 395 -21.11 -4.54 15.56
C ILE A 395 -21.67 -3.74 16.72
N PHE A 396 -20.79 -3.03 17.41
CA PHE A 396 -21.18 -2.11 18.48
C PHE A 396 -21.34 -0.72 17.90
N VAL A 397 -22.42 -0.02 18.23
CA VAL A 397 -22.74 1.31 17.73
C VAL A 397 -23.05 2.23 18.91
N GLU A 398 -22.36 3.36 18.95
CA GLU A 398 -22.53 4.43 19.95
C GLU A 398 -22.61 5.76 19.20
N PRO A 399 -23.39 6.76 19.67
CA PRO A 399 -23.24 8.12 19.19
C PRO A 399 -21.80 8.61 19.36
N ALA A 400 -21.23 9.25 18.35
CA ALA A 400 -19.87 9.78 18.43
C ALA A 400 -19.82 11.03 19.33
N ASP A 401 -20.86 11.85 19.25
CA ASP A 401 -21.03 13.08 20.00
C ASP A 401 -22.10 12.83 21.08
N TRP A 402 -21.69 12.60 22.32
CA TRP A 402 -22.61 12.39 23.45
C TRP A 402 -22.09 13.04 24.72
N ASP A 403 -22.92 13.89 25.33
CA ASP A 403 -22.63 14.54 26.61
C ASP A 403 -22.88 13.55 27.76
N GLU A 404 -21.87 12.72 28.05
CA GLU A 404 -21.96 11.68 29.07
C GLU A 404 -22.04 12.27 30.48
N THR A 405 -23.05 11.84 31.24
CA THR A 405 -23.20 12.13 32.67
C THR A 405 -23.46 10.82 33.43
N PRO A 406 -23.17 10.74 34.74
CA PRO A 406 -23.46 9.53 35.52
C PRO A 406 -24.93 9.08 35.43
N GLU A 407 -25.85 10.01 35.21
CA GLU A 407 -27.29 9.76 35.07
C GLU A 407 -27.72 9.44 33.62
N MET A 408 -26.91 9.80 32.61
CA MET A 408 -27.17 9.54 31.18
C MET A 408 -25.90 9.02 30.50
N PRO A 409 -25.56 7.73 30.68
CA PRO A 409 -24.45 7.11 29.97
C PRO A 409 -24.69 7.11 28.46
N CYS A 410 -23.62 7.08 27.66
CA CYS A 410 -23.72 7.09 26.20
C CYS A 410 -24.42 5.83 25.67
N PRO A 411 -25.60 5.90 25.02
CA PRO A 411 -26.33 4.70 24.65
C PRO A 411 -25.52 3.82 23.69
N ILE A 412 -25.63 2.51 23.85
CA ILE A 412 -24.93 1.53 23.02
C ILE A 412 -25.90 0.48 22.46
N THR A 413 -25.70 0.12 21.20
CA THR A 413 -26.46 -0.93 20.52
C THR A 413 -25.50 -1.96 19.93
N GLN A 414 -25.79 -3.25 20.14
CA GLN A 414 -25.10 -4.35 19.46
C GLN A 414 -25.97 -4.87 18.32
N LEU A 415 -25.42 -4.86 17.11
CA LEU A 415 -25.98 -5.53 15.94
C LEU A 415 -25.22 -6.83 15.70
N GLU A 416 -25.96 -7.87 15.31
CA GLU A 416 -25.44 -9.18 14.95
C GLU A 416 -25.75 -9.43 13.47
N VAL A 417 -24.69 -9.63 12.67
CA VAL A 417 -24.82 -9.91 11.24
C VAL A 417 -24.51 -11.38 10.98
N GLN A 418 -25.44 -12.07 10.34
CA GLN A 418 -25.28 -13.47 9.93
C GLN A 418 -25.39 -13.59 8.42
N VAL A 419 -24.75 -14.62 7.85
CA VAL A 419 -24.77 -14.89 6.42
C VAL A 419 -24.98 -16.37 6.13
N GLU A 420 -25.66 -16.65 5.02
CA GLU A 420 -25.76 -17.98 4.45
C GLU A 420 -25.29 -17.94 2.99
N ASN A 421 -24.39 -18.86 2.64
CA ASN A 421 -23.82 -18.96 1.31
C ASN A 421 -24.52 -20.07 0.54
N LEU A 422 -25.06 -19.75 -0.64
CA LEU A 422 -25.70 -20.72 -1.52
C LEU A 422 -24.97 -20.80 -2.86
N LEU A 423 -24.67 -22.02 -3.29
CA LEU A 423 -24.21 -22.35 -4.64
C LEU A 423 -25.31 -23.13 -5.35
N ASP A 424 -25.79 -22.62 -6.48
CA ASP A 424 -26.92 -23.21 -7.22
C ASP A 424 -28.11 -23.54 -6.29
N ASN A 425 -28.45 -22.58 -5.42
CA ASN A 425 -29.51 -22.66 -4.41
C ASN A 425 -29.32 -23.75 -3.35
N GLN A 426 -28.11 -24.28 -3.17
CA GLN A 426 -27.78 -25.21 -2.09
C GLN A 426 -26.85 -24.55 -1.07
N PRO A 427 -27.15 -24.64 0.23
CA PRO A 427 -26.27 -24.13 1.28
C PRO A 427 -24.89 -24.78 1.22
N VAL A 428 -23.85 -23.95 1.28
CA VAL A 428 -22.46 -24.39 1.29
C VAL A 428 -21.64 -23.59 2.30
N ARG A 429 -20.48 -24.11 2.68
CA ARG A 429 -19.54 -23.37 3.53
C ARG A 429 -18.96 -22.17 2.78
N GLY A 430 -18.74 -21.08 3.50
CA GLY A 430 -18.08 -19.87 2.97
C GLY A 430 -16.75 -20.17 2.28
N SER A 431 -15.96 -21.06 2.89
CA SER A 431 -14.64 -21.44 2.36
C SER A 431 -14.73 -22.15 1.02
N THR A 432 -15.81 -22.89 0.75
CA THR A 432 -16.05 -23.56 -0.53
C THR A 432 -16.50 -22.57 -1.60
N VAL A 433 -17.39 -21.64 -1.28
CA VAL A 433 -17.97 -20.74 -2.30
C VAL A 433 -16.96 -19.73 -2.83
N VAL A 434 -16.08 -19.21 -1.96
CA VAL A 434 -15.09 -18.19 -2.32
C VAL A 434 -14.22 -18.63 -3.51
N GLY A 435 -13.82 -19.90 -3.56
CA GLY A 435 -12.98 -20.44 -4.64
C GLY A 435 -13.75 -21.10 -5.78
N SER A 436 -15.08 -21.10 -5.74
CA SER A 436 -15.91 -21.68 -6.80
C SER A 436 -16.18 -20.65 -7.88
N SER A 437 -16.28 -21.05 -9.16
CA SER A 437 -16.77 -20.19 -10.24
C SER A 437 -18.29 -20.25 -10.45
N ARG A 438 -19.01 -21.08 -9.69
CA ARG A 438 -20.47 -21.29 -9.80
C ARG A 438 -21.27 -20.06 -9.34
N PRO A 439 -22.54 -19.92 -9.77
CA PRO A 439 -23.49 -18.93 -9.27
C PRO A 439 -23.51 -18.86 -7.75
N TRP A 440 -23.21 -17.68 -7.20
CA TRP A 440 -23.14 -17.44 -5.76
C TRP A 440 -24.21 -16.47 -5.29
N LEU A 441 -25.16 -16.98 -4.50
CA LEU A 441 -26.12 -16.19 -3.75
C LEU A 441 -25.65 -16.08 -2.29
N LEU A 442 -25.67 -14.86 -1.77
CA LEU A 442 -25.35 -14.56 -0.38
C LEU A 442 -26.62 -14.02 0.28
N GLN A 443 -27.17 -14.79 1.21
CA GLN A 443 -28.25 -14.34 2.07
C GLN A 443 -27.64 -13.78 3.36
N TRP A 444 -28.29 -12.79 3.94
CA TRP A 444 -27.83 -12.13 5.15
C TRP A 444 -28.99 -11.66 6.00
N SER A 445 -28.75 -11.52 7.29
CA SER A 445 -29.65 -10.89 8.25
C SER A 445 -28.85 -9.99 9.18
N VAL A 446 -29.47 -8.88 9.59
CA VAL A 446 -28.97 -8.01 10.66
C VAL A 446 -30.04 -8.00 11.73
N SER A 447 -29.67 -8.34 12.96
CA SER A 447 -30.55 -8.30 14.12
C SER A 447 -29.93 -7.46 15.22
N GLN A 448 -30.75 -6.74 15.97
CA GLN A 448 -30.32 -6.08 17.20
C GLN A 448 -30.30 -7.09 18.34
N SER A 449 -29.22 -7.12 19.13
CA SER A 449 -29.11 -8.00 20.29
C SER A 449 -30.13 -7.62 21.36
N ALA A 450 -30.71 -8.62 22.01
CA ALA A 450 -31.65 -8.44 23.11
C ALA A 450 -30.96 -8.39 24.49
N ALA A 451 -29.62 -8.40 24.52
CA ALA A 451 -28.84 -8.30 25.74
C ALA A 451 -29.01 -6.93 26.40
N ASP A 452 -28.84 -6.90 27.72
CA ASP A 452 -28.88 -5.66 28.48
C ASP A 452 -27.65 -4.80 28.16
N GLU A 453 -27.77 -3.49 28.36
CA GLU A 453 -26.70 -2.53 28.03
C GLU A 453 -25.36 -2.86 28.71
N SER A 454 -25.41 -3.34 29.96
CA SER A 454 -24.21 -3.78 30.71
C SER A 454 -23.46 -4.91 29.99
N ASP A 455 -24.19 -5.90 29.48
CA ASP A 455 -23.62 -7.05 28.78
C ASP A 455 -23.04 -6.61 27.42
N ILE A 456 -23.72 -5.70 26.73
CA ILE A 456 -23.24 -5.13 25.47
C ILE A 456 -21.93 -4.38 25.68
N ARG A 457 -21.80 -3.61 26.78
CA ARG A 457 -20.55 -2.92 27.13
C ARG A 457 -19.44 -3.90 27.48
N GLU A 458 -19.75 -4.99 28.20
CA GLU A 458 -18.77 -6.03 28.48
C GLU A 458 -18.28 -6.70 27.19
N ASN A 459 -19.19 -6.99 26.25
CA ASN A 459 -18.86 -7.51 24.93
C ASN A 459 -17.95 -6.55 24.14
N LEU A 460 -18.28 -5.24 24.12
CA LEU A 460 -17.44 -4.22 23.49
C LEU A 460 -16.06 -4.16 24.15
N ALA A 461 -15.99 -4.13 25.48
CA ALA A 461 -14.74 -4.11 26.23
C ALA A 461 -13.89 -5.35 25.94
N TYR A 462 -14.51 -6.53 25.82
CA TYR A 462 -13.84 -7.75 25.38
C TYR A 462 -13.27 -7.60 23.96
N SER A 463 -14.04 -7.11 23.00
CA SER A 463 -13.55 -6.85 21.63
C SER A 463 -12.40 -5.85 21.61
N GLN A 464 -12.52 -4.72 22.32
CA GLN A 464 -11.48 -3.70 22.45
C GLN A 464 -10.23 -4.25 23.16
N SER A 465 -10.38 -5.16 24.13
CA SER A 465 -9.24 -5.78 24.80
C SER A 465 -8.35 -6.58 23.84
N ARG A 466 -8.90 -7.13 22.75
CA ARG A 466 -8.11 -7.80 21.70
C ARG A 466 -7.37 -6.83 20.79
N GLN A 467 -7.71 -5.54 20.85
CA GLN A 467 -6.91 -4.49 20.21
C GLN A 467 -5.67 -4.11 21.04
N LEU A 468 -5.65 -4.47 22.34
CA LEU A 468 -4.50 -4.25 23.21
C LEU A 468 -3.32 -5.08 22.73
N ARG A 469 -2.18 -4.40 22.53
CA ARG A 469 -0.91 -5.03 22.19
C ARG A 469 0.03 -4.89 23.36
N ALA A 470 0.47 -6.02 23.92
CA ALA A 470 1.56 -6.02 24.86
C ALA A 470 2.88 -5.68 24.14
N LEU A 471 3.49 -4.56 24.48
CA LEU A 471 4.78 -4.13 23.94
C LEU A 471 5.91 -4.67 24.81
N ASN A 472 6.99 -5.14 24.20
CA ASN A 472 8.13 -5.62 24.97
C ASN A 472 9.03 -4.45 25.38
N PHE A 473 9.65 -4.54 26.54
CA PHE A 473 10.70 -3.61 26.94
C PHE A 473 11.86 -3.65 25.93
N PRO A 474 12.29 -2.50 25.40
CA PRO A 474 13.51 -2.41 24.59
C PRO A 474 14.74 -2.90 25.35
N ALA A 475 15.81 -3.22 24.62
CA ALA A 475 17.07 -3.57 25.26
C ALA A 475 17.58 -2.40 26.14
N GLY A 476 18.05 -2.75 27.33
CA GLY A 476 18.48 -1.78 28.34
C GLY A 476 17.37 -1.23 29.23
N VAL A 477 16.09 -1.40 28.87
CA VAL A 477 14.94 -1.03 29.72
C VAL A 477 14.52 -2.24 30.56
N ARG A 478 14.45 -2.07 31.88
CA ARG A 478 14.15 -3.16 32.84
C ARG A 478 13.00 -2.84 33.78
N THR A 479 12.64 -1.57 33.92
CA THR A 479 11.58 -1.12 34.82
C THR A 479 10.49 -0.36 34.07
N LEU A 480 9.29 -0.30 34.66
CA LEU A 480 8.19 0.49 34.09
C LEU A 480 8.53 1.99 34.05
N ALA A 481 9.22 2.52 35.05
CA ALA A 481 9.64 3.92 35.08
C ALA A 481 10.62 4.25 33.93
N GLU A 482 11.58 3.37 33.64
CA GLU A 482 12.46 3.52 32.47
C GLU A 482 11.69 3.43 31.15
N MET A 483 10.66 2.57 31.09
CA MET A 483 9.80 2.41 29.92
C MET A 483 8.94 3.65 29.67
N GLU A 484 8.34 4.24 30.70
CA GLU A 484 7.61 5.52 30.60
C GLU A 484 8.53 6.63 30.09
N ALA A 485 9.73 6.76 30.68
CA ALA A 485 10.72 7.72 30.20
C ALA A 485 11.20 7.45 28.76
N TYR A 486 11.29 6.17 28.35
CA TYR A 486 11.55 5.81 26.96
C TYR A 486 10.39 6.23 26.04
N TRP A 487 9.15 5.90 26.41
CA TRP A 487 7.94 6.21 25.65
C TRP A 487 7.79 7.70 25.37
N GLU A 488 8.01 8.55 26.37
CA GLU A 488 7.94 10.00 26.23
C GLU A 488 9.02 10.56 25.28
N ARG A 489 10.20 9.94 25.22
CA ARG A 489 11.28 10.35 24.33
C ARG A 489 11.06 9.99 22.86
N ILE A 490 10.21 8.99 22.56
CA ILE A 490 9.93 8.60 21.17
C ILE A 490 9.22 9.76 20.47
N ASN A 491 9.89 10.37 19.49
CA ASN A 491 9.31 11.38 18.61
C ASN A 491 9.96 11.29 17.22
N PHE A 492 9.17 10.82 16.25
CA PHE A 492 9.61 10.69 14.85
C PHE A 492 9.17 11.87 13.97
N GLY A 493 8.21 12.68 14.42
CA GLY A 493 7.66 13.80 13.64
C GLY A 493 8.52 15.06 13.62
N GLY A 494 9.66 15.07 14.32
CA GLY A 494 10.53 16.23 14.45
C GLY A 494 10.17 17.16 15.63
N PRO A 495 10.86 18.30 15.80
CA PRO A 495 10.59 19.24 16.89
C PRO A 495 9.15 19.78 16.78
N LYS A 496 8.39 19.74 17.88
CA LYS A 496 7.14 20.50 17.96
C LYS A 496 7.49 21.98 17.81
N VAL A 497 6.90 22.67 16.85
CA VAL A 497 7.12 24.11 16.59
C VAL A 497 6.65 24.90 17.81
N ALA A 498 7.57 25.11 18.74
CA ALA A 498 7.45 26.03 19.85
C ALA A 498 8.64 27.00 19.76
N ASP A 499 8.74 27.73 18.64
CA ASP A 499 9.58 28.93 18.48
C ASP A 499 9.36 29.60 17.09
N ARG A 500 8.11 29.92 16.75
CA ARG A 500 7.82 31.00 15.78
C ARG A 500 6.87 32.00 16.43
N SER A 501 7.47 33.03 17.00
CA SER A 501 6.78 34.26 17.41
C SER A 501 6.09 34.90 16.20
N THR A 502 4.78 35.11 16.34
CA THR A 502 3.96 36.20 15.73
C THR A 502 4.07 36.41 14.21
N SER A 503 3.14 35.81 13.45
CA SER A 503 2.34 36.53 12.43
C SER A 503 1.22 35.63 11.90
N GLU A 504 0.03 36.20 11.86
CA GLU A 504 -1.29 35.64 11.51
C GLU A 504 -1.35 34.96 10.13
N ILE A 505 -2.06 33.82 10.03
CA ILE A 505 -3.09 33.48 9.02
C ILE A 505 -3.87 32.28 9.58
N GLY A 506 -5.20 32.40 9.53
CA GLY A 506 -6.14 31.65 10.35
C GLY A 506 -6.56 30.28 9.82
N GLY A 507 -6.76 29.39 10.78
CA GLY A 507 -7.45 28.12 10.70
C GLY A 507 -7.71 27.72 12.15
N SER A 508 -8.92 27.94 12.64
CA SER A 508 -9.32 27.68 14.02
C SER A 508 -9.35 26.17 14.29
N ASP A 509 -8.24 25.65 14.80
CA ASP A 509 -8.25 24.44 15.64
C ASP A 509 -8.87 24.84 16.98
N GLU A 510 -10.19 24.72 17.09
CA GLU A 510 -10.83 24.66 18.41
C GLU A 510 -10.49 23.29 19.02
N GLY A 511 -9.69 23.34 20.08
CA GLY A 511 -9.07 22.19 20.71
C GLY A 511 -10.06 21.21 21.30
N GLU A 512 -10.00 19.98 20.83
CA GLU A 512 -10.27 18.82 21.67
C GLU A 512 -9.21 18.80 22.78
N GLN A 513 -9.61 19.12 24.01
CA GLN A 513 -8.83 18.76 25.19
C GLN A 513 -8.74 17.24 25.25
N THR A 514 -7.66 16.68 24.71
CA THR A 514 -7.30 15.28 24.92
C THR A 514 -7.05 15.08 26.41
N VAL A 515 -8.04 14.52 27.11
CA VAL A 515 -7.88 14.04 28.49
C VAL A 515 -6.76 12.99 28.45
N SER A 516 -5.61 13.29 29.05
CA SER A 516 -4.48 12.36 29.09
C SER A 516 -4.81 11.20 30.03
N LEU A 517 -5.37 10.12 29.47
CA LEU A 517 -5.53 8.86 30.19
C LEU A 517 -4.13 8.32 30.59
N PRO A 518 -3.95 7.80 31.82
CA PRO A 518 -2.67 7.22 32.23
C PRO A 518 -2.23 6.09 31.29
N LEU A 519 -0.93 6.04 30.97
CA LEU A 519 -0.30 5.01 30.11
C LEU A 519 -0.69 3.57 30.49
N SER A 520 -0.97 3.34 31.78
CA SER A 520 -1.38 2.07 32.36
C SER A 520 -2.71 1.51 31.86
N HIS A 521 -3.60 2.33 31.29
CA HIS A 521 -4.93 1.89 30.83
C HIS A 521 -4.98 1.46 29.35
N LEU A 522 -4.04 1.90 28.50
CA LEU A 522 -4.09 1.65 27.05
C LEU A 522 -3.04 0.67 26.54
N LEU A 523 -1.91 0.49 27.26
CA LEU A 523 -0.80 -0.32 26.81
C LEU A 523 -0.24 -1.19 27.94
N ALA A 524 -0.13 -2.50 27.67
CA ALA A 524 0.58 -3.41 28.54
C ALA A 524 2.06 -3.47 28.12
N PHE A 525 2.98 -3.31 29.06
CA PHE A 525 4.40 -3.58 28.83
C PHE A 525 4.83 -4.88 29.48
N ARG A 526 5.77 -5.59 28.86
CA ARG A 526 6.30 -6.86 29.38
C ARG A 526 7.77 -7.05 29.03
N SER A 527 8.43 -7.95 29.75
CA SER A 527 9.73 -8.47 29.34
C SER A 527 9.61 -9.25 28.03
N ALA A 528 10.67 -9.22 27.22
CA ALA A 528 10.71 -9.96 25.96
C ALA A 528 10.64 -11.48 26.22
N PRO A 529 9.70 -12.21 25.58
CA PRO A 529 9.63 -13.65 25.70
C PRO A 529 10.78 -14.34 24.94
N PRO A 530 11.03 -15.65 25.17
CA PRO A 530 12.15 -16.37 24.58
C PRO A 530 12.23 -16.31 23.05
N GLU A 531 11.09 -16.31 22.36
CA GLU A 531 11.07 -16.19 20.89
C GLU A 531 11.59 -14.83 20.42
N ILE A 532 11.25 -13.75 21.13
CA ILE A 532 11.72 -12.40 20.81
C ILE A 532 13.21 -12.27 21.14
N GLU A 533 13.68 -12.83 22.26
CA GLU A 533 15.11 -12.84 22.59
C GLU A 533 15.95 -13.61 21.57
N ARG A 534 15.41 -14.70 20.99
CA ARG A 534 16.06 -15.40 19.87
C ARG A 534 16.19 -14.50 18.64
N LEU A 535 15.16 -13.71 18.31
CA LEU A 535 15.20 -12.77 17.18
C LEU A 535 16.19 -11.63 17.43
N ARG A 536 16.25 -11.09 18.66
CA ARG A 536 17.26 -10.10 19.06
C ARG A 536 18.67 -10.66 18.92
N LYS A 537 18.88 -11.93 19.29
CA LYS A 537 20.17 -12.61 19.11
C LYS A 537 20.57 -12.67 17.63
N LEU A 538 19.67 -13.08 16.74
CA LEU A 538 19.93 -13.09 15.29
C LEU A 538 20.23 -11.69 14.76
N ALA A 539 19.56 -10.66 15.28
CA ALA A 539 19.85 -9.28 14.90
C ALA A 539 21.26 -8.82 15.33
N ARG A 540 21.71 -9.20 16.54
CA ARG A 540 23.09 -8.93 16.98
C ARG A 540 24.11 -9.67 16.10
N GLU A 541 23.89 -10.96 15.83
CA GLU A 541 24.75 -11.76 14.97
C GLU A 541 24.82 -11.19 13.53
N GLY A 542 23.69 -10.73 12.99
CA GLY A 542 23.63 -10.10 11.67
C GLY A 542 24.31 -8.71 11.62
N ARG A 543 24.25 -7.94 12.71
CA ARG A 543 25.02 -6.69 12.84
C ARG A 543 26.53 -6.98 12.79
N ASP A 544 27.00 -7.96 13.56
CA ASP A 544 28.41 -8.35 13.57
C ASP A 544 28.88 -8.88 12.21
N GLU A 545 28.01 -9.56 11.47
CA GLU A 545 28.26 -9.99 10.09
C GLU A 545 28.37 -8.80 9.13
N THR A 546 27.47 -7.82 9.24
CA THR A 546 27.48 -6.61 8.42
C THR A 546 28.75 -5.80 8.64
N LEU A 547 29.13 -5.55 9.89
CA LEU A 547 30.34 -4.80 10.25
C LEU A 547 31.62 -5.49 9.73
N ARG A 548 31.66 -6.83 9.76
CA ARG A 548 32.79 -7.59 9.18
C ARG A 548 32.83 -7.43 7.66
N ALA A 549 31.69 -7.55 6.98
CA ALA A 549 31.62 -7.40 5.54
C ALA A 549 32.03 -5.98 5.08
N GLU A 550 31.59 -4.94 5.80
CA GLU A 550 31.97 -3.55 5.54
C GLU A 550 33.48 -3.32 5.75
N ALA A 551 34.06 -3.89 6.80
CA ALA A 551 35.50 -3.80 7.06
C ALA A 551 36.31 -4.52 5.97
N GLU A 552 35.85 -5.71 5.52
CA GLU A 552 36.45 -6.44 4.41
C GLU A 552 36.37 -5.64 3.10
N GLU A 553 35.21 -5.07 2.77
CA GLU A 553 34.99 -4.25 1.58
C GLU A 553 35.91 -3.02 1.59
N ALA A 554 35.95 -2.28 2.71
CA ALA A 554 36.81 -1.12 2.91
C ALA A 554 38.31 -1.48 2.75
N SER A 555 38.72 -2.65 3.24
CA SER A 555 40.11 -3.13 3.11
C SER A 555 40.47 -3.59 1.70
N SER A 556 39.49 -4.07 0.92
CA SER A 556 39.71 -4.62 -0.42
C SER A 556 39.90 -3.55 -1.49
N GLY A 557 39.45 -2.32 -1.26
CA GLY A 557 39.46 -1.22 -2.23
C GLY A 557 38.63 -1.47 -3.49
N ARG A 558 37.82 -2.54 -3.52
CA ARG A 558 36.98 -2.87 -4.67
C ARG A 558 35.85 -1.86 -4.78
N ARG A 559 35.64 -1.32 -5.98
CA ARG A 559 34.50 -0.45 -6.27
C ARG A 559 33.21 -1.28 -6.25
N LYS A 560 32.12 -0.70 -5.77
CA LYS A 560 30.77 -1.28 -5.89
C LYS A 560 30.41 -1.40 -7.37
N VAL A 561 30.18 -2.63 -7.84
CA VAL A 561 29.81 -2.93 -9.23
C VAL A 561 28.30 -3.02 -9.35
N VAL A 562 27.72 -2.38 -10.38
CA VAL A 562 26.27 -2.39 -10.63
C VAL A 562 25.98 -3.10 -11.95
N TRP A 563 25.14 -4.13 -11.89
CA TRP A 563 24.74 -4.92 -13.04
C TRP A 563 24.00 -4.09 -14.10
N GLY A 564 24.45 -4.18 -15.35
CA GLY A 564 23.81 -3.54 -16.50
C GLY A 564 24.23 -2.09 -16.77
N LEU A 565 25.08 -1.50 -15.93
CA LEU A 565 25.84 -0.30 -16.32
C LEU A 565 27.11 -0.75 -17.03
N ALA A 566 27.48 -0.09 -18.12
CA ALA A 566 28.72 -0.40 -18.82
C ALA A 566 29.89 -0.21 -17.84
N ASP A 567 30.65 -1.27 -17.60
CA ASP A 567 31.90 -1.17 -16.87
C ASP A 567 32.81 -0.23 -17.66
N VAL A 568 33.06 0.96 -17.14
CA VAL A 568 34.18 1.78 -17.59
C VAL A 568 35.44 1.07 -17.08
N PHE A 569 35.86 0.04 -17.80
CA PHE A 569 37.19 -0.51 -17.66
C PHE A 569 38.16 0.57 -18.12
N GLU A 570 38.68 1.37 -17.19
CA GLU A 570 39.95 2.04 -17.41
C GLU A 570 40.97 0.92 -17.63
N VAL A 571 41.27 0.64 -18.90
CA VAL A 571 42.41 -0.18 -19.27
C VAL A 571 43.63 0.52 -18.67
N ALA A 572 44.19 -0.07 -17.61
CA ALA A 572 45.44 0.39 -17.05
C ALA A 572 46.47 0.49 -18.20
N PRO A 573 47.23 1.59 -18.32
CA PRO A 573 48.20 1.72 -19.39
C PRO A 573 49.17 0.56 -19.29
N THR A 574 49.19 -0.28 -20.32
CA THR A 574 50.19 -1.32 -20.47
C THR A 574 51.55 -0.64 -20.43
N ARG A 575 52.34 -1.01 -19.41
CA ARG A 575 53.77 -0.70 -19.36
C ARG A 575 54.41 -1.28 -20.62
N ALA A 576 54.64 -0.44 -21.62
CA ALA A 576 55.70 -0.66 -22.58
C ALA A 576 57.03 -0.50 -21.81
N ASP A 577 57.80 -1.58 -21.72
CA ASP A 577 59.19 -1.56 -22.18
C ASP A 577 59.89 -2.92 -22.06
N SER A 578 60.55 -3.27 -23.16
CA SER A 578 61.79 -4.04 -23.31
C SER A 578 61.81 -5.54 -22.99
N ALA A 579 61.88 -6.36 -24.06
CA ALA A 579 63.02 -7.25 -24.29
C ALA A 579 62.95 -7.86 -25.71
N GLU A 580 63.86 -7.41 -26.58
CA GLU A 580 64.27 -8.17 -27.77
C GLU A 580 65.05 -9.43 -27.34
N ALA A 581 64.78 -10.57 -27.98
CA ALA A 581 65.78 -11.44 -28.63
C ALA A 581 65.24 -12.86 -28.86
N GLY A 582 65.42 -13.39 -30.07
CA GLY A 582 65.60 -14.84 -30.29
C GLY A 582 64.71 -15.49 -31.36
N PHE A 583 65.23 -15.55 -32.59
CA PHE A 583 64.82 -16.44 -33.69
C PHE A 583 64.76 -17.92 -33.28
N GLU A 584 63.80 -18.70 -33.80
CA GLU A 584 64.05 -19.76 -34.79
C GLU A 584 62.76 -20.37 -35.36
N ASP A 585 62.87 -20.73 -36.63
CA ASP A 585 61.89 -21.19 -37.62
C ASP A 585 61.59 -22.70 -37.48
N VAL A 586 60.49 -23.17 -38.10
CA VAL A 586 60.32 -24.43 -38.87
C VAL A 586 58.81 -24.78 -38.97
N GLY A 587 58.30 -24.81 -40.20
CA GLY A 587 57.40 -25.89 -40.63
C GLY A 587 56.11 -25.50 -41.36
N GLU A 588 56.22 -25.19 -42.65
CA GLU A 588 55.14 -25.33 -43.66
C GLU A 588 54.55 -26.75 -43.67
N LEU A 589 53.28 -26.88 -44.09
CA LEU A 589 52.80 -27.86 -45.08
C LEU A 589 51.37 -27.49 -45.57
N ASP A 590 51.27 -27.20 -46.87
CA ASP A 590 50.21 -27.44 -47.88
C ASP A 590 48.72 -27.18 -47.54
N GLY A 591 47.88 -26.50 -48.33
CA GLY A 591 47.88 -26.23 -49.77
C GLY A 591 46.55 -26.71 -50.41
N VAL A 592 45.97 -25.91 -51.33
CA VAL A 592 44.85 -26.19 -52.28
C VAL A 592 43.41 -25.94 -51.75
N SER A 593 42.49 -25.20 -52.39
CA SER A 593 42.50 -24.30 -53.56
C SER A 593 41.28 -23.35 -53.52
N ILE A 594 41.47 -22.24 -54.22
CA ILE A 594 40.62 -21.08 -54.49
C ILE A 594 39.42 -21.43 -55.40
N GLY A 595 38.32 -20.71 -55.22
CA GLY A 595 37.31 -20.42 -56.24
C GLY A 595 36.94 -18.93 -56.18
N GLU A 596 37.11 -18.25 -57.32
CA GLU A 596 37.00 -16.81 -57.61
C GLU A 596 35.58 -16.21 -57.43
N LEU A 597 35.48 -14.97 -56.92
CA LEU A 597 35.06 -13.69 -57.58
C LEU A 597 33.58 -13.68 -58.04
N ASP A 598 32.73 -12.71 -57.69
CA ASP A 598 32.78 -11.28 -58.07
C ASP A 598 32.19 -10.38 -56.93
N GLU A 599 32.84 -9.29 -56.53
CA GLU A 599 32.53 -7.87 -56.89
C GLU A 599 31.03 -7.49 -56.79
N GLU A 600 30.60 -6.55 -55.94
CA GLU A 600 30.84 -5.10 -56.08
C GLU A 600 30.92 -4.35 -54.72
N GLY A 601 31.97 -3.53 -54.56
CA GLY A 601 31.84 -2.07 -54.43
C GLY A 601 31.38 -1.42 -53.11
N ALA A 602 32.32 -1.26 -52.16
CA ALA A 602 32.41 -0.10 -51.24
C ALA A 602 32.79 1.20 -52.03
N PRO A 603 32.92 2.46 -51.50
CA PRO A 603 33.57 2.89 -50.23
C PRO A 603 32.83 4.01 -49.44
N TRP A 604 32.88 4.11 -48.11
CA TRP A 604 33.91 4.65 -47.17
C TRP A 604 34.05 6.19 -47.05
N LEU A 605 34.15 6.63 -45.78
CA LEU A 605 34.86 7.82 -45.22
C LEU A 605 34.12 9.19 -45.35
N SER A 606 34.19 10.16 -44.42
CA SER A 606 34.99 10.39 -43.20
C SER A 606 34.49 11.66 -42.47
N ASP A 607 34.76 11.70 -41.16
CA ASP A 607 35.24 12.84 -40.35
C ASP A 607 34.39 14.05 -39.87
N GLU A 608 34.67 14.34 -38.60
CA GLU A 608 34.86 15.65 -37.93
C GLU A 608 33.70 16.43 -37.26
N SER A 609 33.70 16.33 -35.92
CA SER A 609 33.86 17.39 -34.89
C SER A 609 32.92 18.60 -34.75
N CYS A 610 32.48 18.76 -33.49
CA CYS A 610 32.37 19.98 -32.66
C CYS A 610 31.24 21.02 -32.84
N ASP A 611 30.60 21.27 -31.69
CA ASP A 611 30.08 22.52 -31.12
C ASP A 611 28.64 23.04 -31.42
N ASN A 612 27.85 23.05 -30.32
CA ASN A 612 26.92 24.08 -29.83
C ASN A 612 25.95 24.79 -30.80
N LEU A 613 24.63 24.70 -30.54
CA LEU A 613 23.72 25.82 -30.18
C LEU A 613 22.22 25.43 -30.18
N MET A 614 21.47 26.23 -29.41
CA MET A 614 20.04 26.23 -29.04
C MET A 614 19.05 26.54 -30.21
N PRO A 615 17.72 26.58 -30.01
CA PRO A 615 16.71 25.97 -30.88
C PRO A 615 16.23 26.83 -32.08
N HIS A 616 15.76 26.14 -33.12
CA HIS A 616 15.27 26.70 -34.38
C HIS A 616 13.82 27.26 -34.30
N GLU A 617 13.63 28.45 -34.88
CA GLU A 617 12.33 29.01 -35.31
C GLU A 617 11.76 28.21 -36.50
N VAL A 618 10.43 27.98 -36.51
CA VAL A 618 9.72 27.29 -37.61
C VAL A 618 9.30 28.32 -38.66
N VAL A 619 9.72 28.11 -39.91
CA VAL A 619 9.39 28.93 -41.09
C VAL A 619 8.81 28.01 -42.16
N ASP A 620 7.87 28.49 -42.98
CA ASP A 620 7.36 27.69 -44.10
C ASP A 620 8.32 27.65 -45.29
N ASN A 621 8.01 26.80 -46.28
CA ASN A 621 8.83 26.58 -47.48
C ASN A 621 8.97 27.81 -48.41
N ASN A 622 8.36 28.95 -48.07
CA ASN A 622 8.54 30.22 -48.79
C ASN A 622 9.13 31.33 -47.91
N GLY A 623 9.60 31.01 -46.70
CA GLY A 623 10.35 31.94 -45.86
C GLY A 623 9.53 33.06 -45.22
N GLN A 624 8.21 32.88 -45.07
CA GLN A 624 7.39 33.82 -44.31
C GLN A 624 7.14 33.33 -42.87
N ARG A 625 7.18 34.27 -41.93
CA ARG A 625 6.95 34.06 -40.50
C ARG A 625 5.46 33.78 -40.26
N ILE A 626 5.12 32.63 -39.68
CA ILE A 626 3.73 32.26 -39.39
C ILE A 626 3.31 32.92 -38.07
N ASP A 627 2.18 33.63 -38.10
CA ASP A 627 1.56 34.28 -36.94
C ASP A 627 0.79 33.24 -36.08
N GLU A 628 1.11 33.13 -34.79
CA GLU A 628 0.66 32.08 -33.85
C GLU A 628 -0.81 32.19 -33.37
N SER A 629 -1.71 32.84 -34.11
CA SER A 629 -3.11 33.01 -33.65
C SER A 629 -4.17 32.11 -34.32
N LEU A 630 -3.77 31.08 -35.09
CA LEU A 630 -4.75 30.21 -35.77
C LEU A 630 -4.44 28.69 -35.73
N ALA A 631 -3.78 28.21 -34.67
CA ALA A 631 -3.53 26.77 -34.45
C ALA A 631 -4.46 26.13 -33.39
N ASN A 632 -5.61 26.77 -33.09
CA ASN A 632 -6.66 26.23 -32.23
C ASN A 632 -7.98 26.14 -33.00
N LYS A 633 -8.05 25.23 -33.98
CA LYS A 633 -9.28 24.68 -34.57
C LYS A 633 -8.86 23.69 -35.65
N LEU A 634 -8.68 22.42 -35.27
CA LEU A 634 -8.88 21.22 -36.11
C LEU A 634 -8.25 19.98 -35.42
N ILE A 635 -8.76 19.61 -34.25
CA ILE A 635 -8.85 18.22 -33.82
C ILE A 635 -10.16 18.10 -33.02
N THR A 636 -11.20 17.60 -33.68
CA THR A 636 -12.40 17.02 -33.08
C THR A 636 -12.59 15.65 -33.71
#